data_AF-A0A484HE96-F1
#
_entry.id   AF-A0A484HE96-F1
#
_cell.length_a   1.000
_cell.length_b   1.000
_cell.length_c   1.000
_cell.angle_alpha   90.00
_cell.angle_beta   90.00
_cell.angle_gamma   90.00
#
_symmetry.space_group_name_H-M   'P 1'
#
loop_
_entity.id
_entity.type
_entity.pdbx_description
1 polymer ?
#
loop_
_entity_poly.entity_id
_entity_poly.type
_entity_poly.pdbx_seq_one_letter_code
_entity_poly.pdbx_strand_id
1 'polypeptide(L)'
;MKILLGQNLFYHVYGGESICNRIWLEGLADRKHICRAVARSVGIQGVRTKTQFLDELKKRGISPERSSSKMDMFRHKGVAVYAATESSRLRQQLKTRIREFEPTWVLISSYDPGYLLLKETLRICPERVVYLAHTPQMFPFGPESFAPDQAVAESLRQTRAVVAVGKLTAEYIRQYSGIEPVVIHPPVYGAGPFPKYGRFEKGFIALINPSTVKGISIFLALAQKLPDYEFAALQGWAATQADKKAIEDLPNARLLKPVKNIDELFSGTRVLLTPSLYREGFGLTAVEAMLRGIPVLASDWGGLPEAKLGVDYVLPVHPITRYENRLDDRGWPVPIAPDQDIKPWLNALKNLLTDREHYKRLSHDSQKAAIEFVSGVGIEQFENFLKNLKPASSERREIARKEVLAQALEKDKNATSIGNLSSEKRALLARLSRKKRASISRKNETRKRMTIRFSQEDLKNFSDASSDKNPLHLSELYARKTPFGKPVLFGALAGLICLAQAEERQNLILSKIVMEFPEPIFVGIDYTLETIEVSPERVKSSLYDGKRILLKISAIYRAGKIDNPGKIDINCPLRTEPTDWRLSDLNLGMTIKGKYSPRLPFETFTERLGLDRPDLGKNRIALLMLCGYLVGMELPGCRALFNRLSLNFLDISDVQFSYTAKIKEINLEIDLVKLDVNFFSEKKIAAQGELQSFVRQDSPVVEIDDIQAKLPNSELLKGKVALVTGASRGLGAAIAATLASQGCAVAANFLKSDAGAERLKEIMSHAPGEIFLSQGDIGDLGFCKKIKHDIIDKYGRLDFLVCNAIPPLLPLPLEHGTAGRINEYVRQSFAMASMPMSVFLEMLSENSGWNVLISSAAVQIAPANWPHYVSAKYAIEGLARSAADGYKNIGSIIVRPPGLLTDLFNTPIERRNAISPVNVAAKLAERLCGAKNPGCVEIMDNFS
;
A
#
# COMPACT_ATOMS: atom_id res chain seq x y z
N MET A 1 -34.01 14.35 -13.51
CA MET A 1 -33.25 13.06 -13.60
C MET A 1 -32.77 12.64 -12.23
N LYS A 2 -32.39 11.37 -12.05
CA LYS A 2 -31.71 10.89 -10.84
C LYS A 2 -30.20 10.83 -11.11
N ILE A 3 -29.38 11.55 -10.34
CA ILE A 3 -27.94 11.67 -10.59
C ILE A 3 -27.16 11.25 -9.34
N LEU A 4 -26.23 10.32 -9.53
CA LEU A 4 -25.38 9.80 -8.47
C LEU A 4 -23.92 10.16 -8.73
N LEU A 5 -23.29 10.90 -7.83
CA LEU A 5 -21.85 11.15 -7.86
C LEU A 5 -21.12 10.12 -6.99
N GLY A 6 -20.10 9.45 -7.53
CA GLY A 6 -19.11 8.70 -6.78
C GLY A 6 -17.76 9.40 -6.82
N GLN A 7 -17.21 9.75 -5.66
CA GLN A 7 -15.88 10.35 -5.55
C GLN A 7 -15.10 9.81 -4.35
N ASN A 8 -13.79 9.62 -4.53
CA ASN A 8 -12.87 9.25 -3.45
C ASN A 8 -12.30 10.49 -2.75
N LEU A 9 -13.11 11.54 -2.69
CA LEU A 9 -12.84 12.83 -2.07
C LEU A 9 -13.89 13.10 -0.99
N PHE A 10 -13.60 14.05 -0.11
CA PHE A 10 -14.60 14.61 0.78
C PHE A 10 -15.58 15.49 -0.01
N TYR A 11 -16.82 15.58 0.46
CA TYR A 11 -17.82 16.42 -0.19
C TYR A 11 -17.60 17.93 0.05
N HIS A 12 -16.94 18.33 1.14
CA HIS A 12 -16.80 19.74 1.56
C HIS A 12 -15.37 20.30 1.59
N VAL A 13 -14.39 19.67 0.94
CA VAL A 13 -13.00 20.16 0.94
C VAL A 13 -12.75 21.17 -0.18
N TYR A 14 -11.87 22.14 0.07
CA TYR A 14 -11.54 23.25 -0.83
C TYR A 14 -10.45 22.89 -1.86
N GLY A 15 -10.62 21.77 -2.58
CA GLY A 15 -9.78 21.40 -3.72
C GLY A 15 -10.51 21.61 -5.03
N GLY A 16 -9.80 21.96 -6.12
CA GLY A 16 -10.41 22.26 -7.42
C GLY A 16 -11.40 21.19 -7.89
N GLU A 17 -10.97 19.92 -7.95
CA GLU A 17 -11.82 18.80 -8.37
C GLU A 17 -13.05 18.58 -7.47
N SER A 18 -12.87 18.68 -6.14
CA SER A 18 -13.97 18.52 -5.17
C SER A 18 -15.02 19.62 -5.32
N ILE A 19 -14.58 20.88 -5.50
CA ILE A 19 -15.47 22.03 -5.70
C ILE A 19 -16.23 21.86 -7.03
N CYS A 20 -15.56 21.53 -8.12
CA CYS A 20 -16.18 21.35 -9.43
C CYS A 20 -17.27 20.28 -9.41
N ASN A 21 -16.95 19.09 -8.90
CA ASN A 21 -17.90 17.98 -8.77
C ASN A 21 -19.12 18.37 -7.94
N ARG A 22 -18.88 19.08 -6.83
CA ARG A 22 -19.93 19.52 -5.92
C ARG A 22 -20.85 20.54 -6.59
N ILE A 23 -20.29 21.59 -7.19
CA ILE A 23 -21.05 22.68 -7.82
C ILE A 23 -21.91 22.16 -8.97
N TRP A 24 -21.42 21.25 -9.80
CA TRP A 24 -22.26 20.61 -10.81
C TRP A 24 -23.44 19.84 -10.19
N LEU A 25 -23.19 19.05 -9.15
CA LEU A 25 -24.22 18.24 -8.54
C LEU A 25 -25.27 19.08 -7.77
N GLU A 26 -24.82 20.13 -7.07
CA GLU A 26 -25.68 21.08 -6.35
C GLU A 26 -26.51 21.92 -7.32
N GLY A 27 -25.90 22.46 -8.38
CA GLY A 27 -26.63 23.20 -9.41
C GLY A 27 -27.69 22.35 -10.12
N LEU A 28 -27.42 21.06 -10.35
CA LEU A 28 -28.43 20.12 -10.84
C LEU A 28 -29.57 19.93 -9.83
N ALA A 29 -29.26 19.87 -8.52
CA ALA A 29 -30.27 19.75 -7.48
C ALA A 29 -31.17 20.99 -7.40
N ASP A 30 -30.59 22.20 -7.51
CA ASP A 30 -31.33 23.46 -7.55
C ASP A 30 -32.31 23.51 -8.74
N ARG A 31 -31.93 22.88 -9.86
CA ARG A 31 -32.77 22.69 -11.05
C ARG A 31 -33.72 21.49 -10.96
N LYS A 32 -34.05 21.07 -9.74
CA LYS A 32 -35.04 20.01 -9.43
C LYS A 32 -34.64 18.60 -9.87
N HIS A 33 -33.36 18.34 -10.14
CA HIS A 33 -32.88 16.97 -10.26
C HIS A 33 -32.75 16.33 -8.89
N ILE A 34 -32.95 15.01 -8.81
CA ILE A 34 -32.73 14.27 -7.57
C ILE A 34 -31.26 13.86 -7.54
N CYS A 35 -30.49 14.43 -6.62
CA CYS A 35 -29.05 14.26 -6.58
C CYS A 35 -28.61 13.52 -5.31
N ARG A 36 -27.71 12.55 -5.48
CA ARG A 36 -27.03 11.84 -4.40
C ARG A 36 -25.52 11.83 -4.62
N ALA A 37 -24.76 11.85 -3.53
CA ALA A 37 -23.31 11.70 -3.58
C ALA A 37 -22.84 10.59 -2.64
N VAL A 38 -21.87 9.80 -3.08
CA VAL A 38 -21.09 8.88 -2.24
C VAL A 38 -19.67 9.43 -2.17
N ALA A 39 -19.24 9.78 -0.96
CA ALA A 39 -17.99 10.49 -0.69
C ALA A 39 -17.32 9.90 0.57
N ARG A 40 -16.11 10.36 0.90
CA ARG A 40 -15.45 10.01 2.17
C ARG A 40 -15.85 10.94 3.31
N SER A 41 -15.90 10.42 4.54
CA SER A 41 -15.91 11.23 5.78
C SER A 41 -14.55 11.30 6.48
N VAL A 42 -13.62 10.40 6.15
CA VAL A 42 -12.28 10.29 6.77
C VAL A 42 -11.18 10.27 5.70
N GLY A 43 -10.02 10.86 5.99
CA GLY A 43 -8.89 10.97 5.05
C GLY A 43 -8.32 9.62 4.60
N ILE A 44 -7.50 9.63 3.54
CA ILE A 44 -6.84 8.42 3.01
C ILE A 44 -5.78 7.88 4.00
N GLN A 45 -5.29 8.72 4.91
CA GLN A 45 -4.29 8.39 5.95
C GLN A 45 -4.63 8.97 7.35
N GLY A 46 -5.92 9.07 7.72
CA GLY A 46 -6.29 9.49 9.08
C GLY A 46 -6.10 10.97 9.43
N VAL A 47 -5.69 11.82 8.48
CA VAL A 47 -5.52 13.29 8.63
C VAL A 47 -6.77 14.00 9.20
N ARG A 48 -7.94 13.37 9.06
CA ARG A 48 -9.22 13.90 9.54
C ARG A 48 -10.01 12.80 10.23
N THR A 49 -10.27 12.94 11.53
CA THR A 49 -11.08 12.01 12.32
C THR A 49 -12.56 12.19 12.03
N LYS A 50 -13.37 11.17 12.36
CA LYS A 50 -14.84 11.26 12.26
C LYS A 50 -15.38 12.42 13.10
N THR A 51 -14.83 12.65 14.29
CA THR A 51 -15.23 13.77 15.17
C THR A 51 -14.98 15.12 14.48
N GLN A 52 -13.78 15.32 13.93
CA GLN A 52 -13.46 16.53 13.17
C GLN A 52 -14.39 16.73 11.96
N PHE A 53 -14.74 15.63 11.28
CA PHE A 53 -15.72 15.68 10.19
C PHE A 53 -17.10 16.15 10.65
N LEU A 54 -17.62 15.59 11.74
CA LEU A 54 -18.92 15.99 12.29
C LEU A 54 -18.91 17.42 12.84
N ASP A 55 -17.83 17.84 13.49
CA ASP A 55 -17.66 19.22 13.96
C ASP A 55 -17.64 20.22 12.81
N GLU A 56 -17.00 19.88 11.70
CA GLU A 56 -17.01 20.70 10.49
C GLU A 56 -18.39 20.78 9.85
N LEU A 57 -19.17 19.69 9.85
CA LEU A 57 -20.58 19.74 9.41
C LEU A 57 -21.40 20.65 10.32
N LYS A 58 -21.25 20.49 11.64
CA LYS A 58 -21.94 21.32 12.64
C LYS A 58 -21.61 22.80 12.48
N LYS A 59 -20.33 23.14 12.29
CA LYS A 59 -19.86 24.51 12.00
C LYS A 59 -20.43 25.11 10.71
N ARG A 60 -20.92 24.25 9.80
CA ARG A 60 -21.60 24.65 8.55
C ARG A 60 -23.13 24.65 8.68
N GLY A 61 -23.68 24.42 9.88
CA GLY A 61 -25.11 24.31 10.10
C GLY A 61 -25.72 23.03 9.52
N ILE A 62 -24.92 21.99 9.30
CA ILE A 62 -25.36 20.71 8.73
C ILE A 62 -25.36 19.66 9.83
N SER A 63 -26.53 19.08 10.10
CA SER A 63 -26.67 17.94 11.02
C SER A 63 -26.84 16.64 10.22
N PRO A 64 -26.14 15.55 10.56
CA PRO A 64 -26.38 14.26 9.94
C PRO A 64 -27.81 13.78 10.20
N GLU A 65 -28.52 13.43 9.13
CA GLU A 65 -29.84 12.78 9.19
C GLU A 65 -29.71 11.34 9.74
N ARG A 66 -28.58 10.67 9.44
CA ARG A 66 -28.22 9.37 10.02
C ARG A 66 -26.72 9.32 10.27
N SER A 67 -26.30 8.83 11.43
CA SER A 67 -24.89 8.65 11.78
C SER A 67 -24.66 7.25 12.31
N SER A 68 -23.59 6.59 11.87
CA SER A 68 -23.18 5.26 12.32
C SER A 68 -21.66 5.12 12.29
N SER A 69 -21.08 4.12 12.95
CA SER A 69 -19.63 3.88 12.91
C SER A 69 -19.07 3.67 11.48
N LYS A 70 -19.92 3.35 10.51
CA LYS A 70 -19.53 3.00 9.13
C LYS A 70 -19.85 4.07 8.09
N MET A 71 -20.75 5.00 8.40
CA MET A 71 -21.28 5.96 7.44
C MET A 71 -22.06 7.07 8.16
N ASP A 72 -21.96 8.28 7.62
CA ASP A 72 -22.82 9.40 7.95
C ASP A 72 -23.61 9.83 6.70
N MET A 73 -24.89 10.14 6.89
CA MET A 73 -25.78 10.64 5.84
C MET A 73 -26.27 12.03 6.24
N PHE A 74 -26.14 12.99 5.34
CA PHE A 74 -26.60 14.35 5.54
C PHE A 74 -27.09 14.95 4.23
N ARG A 75 -27.76 16.09 4.30
CA ARG A 75 -28.22 16.82 3.13
C ARG A 75 -27.58 18.20 3.08
N HIS A 76 -27.18 18.60 1.89
CA HIS A 76 -26.64 19.92 1.64
C HIS A 76 -27.08 20.41 0.27
N LYS A 77 -27.63 21.63 0.19
CA LYS A 77 -28.08 22.26 -1.07
C LYS A 77 -28.87 21.30 -1.97
N GLY A 78 -29.86 20.61 -1.39
CA GLY A 78 -30.71 19.64 -2.11
C GLY A 78 -30.08 18.26 -2.38
N VAL A 79 -28.78 18.08 -2.19
CA VAL A 79 -28.07 16.81 -2.41
C VAL A 79 -28.05 15.95 -1.15
N ALA A 80 -28.43 14.68 -1.27
CA ALA A 80 -28.23 13.70 -0.20
C ALA A 80 -26.85 13.04 -0.29
N VAL A 81 -26.03 13.23 0.73
CA VAL A 81 -24.63 12.80 0.77
C VAL A 81 -24.46 11.62 1.71
N TYR A 82 -23.81 10.56 1.22
CA TYR A 82 -23.46 9.35 1.96
C TYR A 82 -21.94 9.33 2.14
N ALA A 83 -21.48 9.75 3.32
CA ALA A 83 -20.06 9.86 3.64
C ALA A 83 -19.57 8.59 4.34
N ALA A 84 -18.76 7.79 3.65
CA ALA A 84 -18.21 6.54 4.13
C ALA A 84 -16.93 6.74 4.96
N THR A 85 -16.78 5.99 6.06
CA THR A 85 -15.63 6.12 6.97
C THR A 85 -14.37 5.40 6.50
N GLU A 86 -14.47 4.49 5.52
CA GLU A 86 -13.34 3.71 4.99
C GLU A 86 -13.49 3.39 3.49
N SER A 87 -12.37 3.14 2.79
CA SER A 87 -12.31 2.83 1.35
C SER A 87 -13.11 1.58 0.95
N SER A 88 -13.12 0.54 1.80
CA SER A 88 -13.88 -0.69 1.56
C SER A 88 -15.39 -0.41 1.55
N ARG A 89 -15.84 0.49 2.42
CA ARG A 89 -17.23 0.93 2.56
C ARG A 89 -17.65 1.86 1.44
N LEU A 90 -16.74 2.72 0.95
CA LEU A 90 -17.01 3.62 -0.16
C LEU A 90 -17.51 2.87 -1.40
N ARG A 91 -16.80 1.82 -1.82
CA ARG A 91 -17.21 0.92 -2.92
C ARG A 91 -18.55 0.25 -2.66
N GLN A 92 -18.74 -0.28 -1.45
CA GLN A 92 -19.98 -0.94 -1.06
C GLN A 92 -21.17 0.03 -1.12
N GLN A 93 -21.02 1.24 -0.60
CA GLN A 93 -22.08 2.25 -0.62
C GLN A 93 -22.40 2.70 -2.03
N LEU A 94 -21.40 2.95 -2.89
CA LEU A 94 -21.65 3.30 -4.29
C LEU A 94 -22.49 2.23 -4.98
N LYS A 95 -22.12 0.95 -4.83
CA LYS A 95 -22.89 -0.19 -5.35
C LYS A 95 -24.32 -0.24 -4.82
N THR A 96 -24.50 -0.07 -3.51
CA THR A 96 -25.82 -0.08 -2.88
C THR A 96 -26.67 1.08 -3.40
N ARG A 97 -26.10 2.29 -3.48
CA ARG A 97 -26.80 3.47 -3.98
C ARG A 97 -27.15 3.34 -5.46
N ILE A 98 -26.29 2.79 -6.32
CA ILE A 98 -26.64 2.54 -7.73
C ILE A 98 -27.89 1.66 -7.82
N ARG A 99 -27.97 0.59 -7.04
CA ARG A 99 -29.11 -0.34 -7.06
C ARG A 99 -30.38 0.25 -6.49
N GLU A 100 -30.31 0.90 -5.33
CA GLU A 100 -31.50 1.43 -4.66
C GLU A 100 -32.00 2.74 -5.27
N PHE A 101 -31.07 3.56 -5.79
CA PHE A 101 -31.43 4.85 -6.34
C PHE A 101 -31.86 4.74 -7.80
N GLU A 102 -31.31 3.76 -8.53
CA GLU A 102 -31.47 3.59 -9.97
C GLU A 102 -31.20 4.89 -10.73
N PRO A 103 -29.96 5.42 -10.64
CA PRO A 103 -29.62 6.70 -11.26
C PRO A 103 -29.76 6.62 -12.78
N THR A 104 -30.21 7.74 -13.37
CA THR A 104 -30.14 7.99 -14.82
C THR A 104 -28.68 8.05 -15.26
N TRP A 105 -27.86 8.80 -14.51
CA TRP A 105 -26.42 8.94 -14.75
C TRP A 105 -25.63 8.76 -13.46
N VAL A 106 -24.52 8.04 -13.55
CA VAL A 106 -23.52 7.91 -12.48
C VAL A 106 -22.29 8.73 -12.89
N LEU A 107 -22.03 9.80 -12.16
CA LEU A 107 -20.85 10.63 -12.34
C LEU A 107 -19.70 10.02 -11.53
N ILE A 108 -18.54 9.82 -12.13
CA ILE A 108 -17.34 9.29 -11.45
C ILE A 108 -16.20 10.28 -11.57
N SER A 109 -15.67 10.71 -10.43
CA SER A 109 -14.50 11.60 -10.34
C SER A 109 -13.24 10.93 -10.88
N SER A 110 -12.35 11.70 -11.52
CA SER A 110 -11.02 11.23 -11.90
C SER A 110 -10.13 10.87 -10.71
N TYR A 111 -10.27 11.58 -9.59
CA TYR A 111 -9.62 11.25 -8.32
C TYR A 111 -10.22 9.97 -7.73
N ASP A 112 -9.64 8.85 -8.14
CA ASP A 112 -10.02 7.52 -7.70
C ASP A 112 -8.76 6.64 -7.60
N PRO A 113 -7.95 6.78 -6.53
CA PRO A 113 -6.75 5.95 -6.34
C PRO A 113 -7.05 4.45 -6.50
N GLY A 114 -6.33 3.78 -7.41
CA GLY A 114 -6.55 2.38 -7.78
C GLY A 114 -7.80 2.12 -8.66
N TYR A 115 -8.46 3.18 -9.12
CA TYR A 115 -9.64 3.19 -9.98
C TYR A 115 -10.80 2.37 -9.41
N LEU A 116 -10.98 2.44 -8.10
CA LEU A 116 -11.87 1.59 -7.31
C LEU A 116 -13.34 1.82 -7.63
N LEU A 117 -13.76 3.08 -7.74
CA LEU A 117 -15.14 3.48 -8.03
C LEU A 117 -15.45 3.31 -9.51
N LEU A 118 -14.51 3.68 -10.39
CA LEU A 118 -14.66 3.50 -11.84
C LEU A 118 -14.81 2.02 -12.19
N LYS A 119 -13.91 1.15 -11.72
CA LYS A 119 -13.95 -0.30 -11.96
C LYS A 119 -15.25 -0.93 -11.47
N GLU A 120 -15.75 -0.54 -10.28
CA GLU A 120 -17.00 -1.10 -9.75
C GLU A 120 -18.23 -0.60 -10.52
N THR A 121 -18.26 0.68 -10.90
CA THR A 121 -19.40 1.27 -11.61
C THR A 121 -19.52 0.72 -13.03
N LEU A 122 -18.41 0.63 -13.77
CA LEU A 122 -18.39 0.02 -15.11
C LEU A 122 -18.79 -1.45 -15.12
N ARG A 123 -18.64 -2.17 -14.00
CA ARG A 123 -19.15 -3.55 -13.87
C ARG A 123 -20.65 -3.62 -13.65
N ILE A 124 -21.27 -2.56 -13.11
CA ILE A 124 -22.67 -2.53 -12.72
C ILE A 124 -23.53 -1.92 -13.83
N CYS A 125 -23.13 -0.77 -14.36
CA CYS A 125 -23.92 0.04 -15.29
C CYS A 125 -23.03 0.92 -16.20
N PRO A 126 -22.13 0.34 -17.02
CA PRO A 126 -21.19 1.10 -17.84
C PRO A 126 -21.90 2.11 -18.77
N GLU A 127 -23.10 1.76 -19.25
CA GLU A 127 -23.92 2.57 -20.14
C GLU A 127 -24.45 3.87 -19.52
N ARG A 128 -24.32 4.04 -18.19
CA ARG A 128 -24.76 5.22 -17.43
C ARG A 128 -23.61 6.00 -16.82
N VAL A 129 -22.35 5.63 -17.10
CA VAL A 129 -21.19 6.27 -16.48
C VAL A 129 -20.78 7.50 -17.26
N VAL A 130 -20.68 8.63 -16.58
CA VAL A 130 -20.02 9.84 -17.07
C VAL A 130 -18.77 10.06 -16.24
N TYR A 131 -17.60 10.01 -16.87
CA TYR A 131 -16.32 10.20 -16.20
C TYR A 131 -15.97 11.69 -16.18
N LEU A 132 -15.72 12.25 -15.00
CA LEU A 132 -15.36 13.65 -14.79
C LEU A 132 -13.84 13.76 -14.70
N ALA A 133 -13.22 14.25 -15.77
CA ALA A 133 -11.77 14.32 -15.94
C ALA A 133 -11.27 15.72 -15.58
N HIS A 134 -10.57 15.81 -14.43
CA HIS A 134 -10.06 17.09 -13.90
C HIS A 134 -8.57 17.27 -14.16
N THR A 135 -7.76 16.30 -13.73
CA THR A 135 -6.31 16.48 -13.60
C THR A 135 -5.57 15.28 -14.20
N PRO A 136 -4.68 15.47 -15.20
CA PRO A 136 -3.99 14.39 -15.91
C PRO A 136 -3.30 13.34 -15.04
N GLN A 137 -2.76 13.74 -13.89
CA GLN A 137 -2.04 12.86 -12.97
C GLN A 137 -2.95 11.80 -12.32
N MET A 138 -4.27 12.01 -12.34
CA MET A 138 -5.26 11.07 -11.83
C MET A 138 -5.83 10.14 -12.92
N PHE A 139 -5.47 10.35 -14.18
CA PHE A 139 -5.96 9.51 -15.27
C PHE A 139 -5.25 8.15 -15.27
N PRO A 140 -5.86 7.10 -15.83
CA PRO A 140 -5.21 5.79 -15.98
C PRO A 140 -4.24 5.71 -17.16
N PHE A 141 -3.91 6.83 -17.80
CA PHE A 141 -3.14 6.89 -19.03
C PHE A 141 -2.32 8.18 -19.15
N GLY A 142 -1.40 8.15 -20.11
CA GLY A 142 -0.53 9.27 -20.45
C GLY A 142 0.63 9.45 -19.48
N PRO A 143 1.64 10.23 -19.88
CA PRO A 143 2.93 10.33 -19.17
C PRO A 143 2.83 10.98 -17.80
N GLU A 144 1.77 11.75 -17.53
CA GLU A 144 1.60 12.49 -16.28
C GLU A 144 0.95 11.62 -15.19
N SER A 145 0.36 10.48 -15.56
CA SER A 145 -0.40 9.62 -14.65
C SER A 145 0.46 9.09 -13.51
N PHE A 146 0.00 9.25 -12.27
CA PHE A 146 0.66 8.66 -11.09
C PHE A 146 0.55 7.13 -11.02
N ALA A 147 -0.45 6.53 -11.67
CA ALA A 147 -0.70 5.10 -11.59
C ALA A 147 -1.24 4.54 -12.92
N PRO A 148 -0.49 4.63 -14.03
CA PRO A 148 -1.00 4.24 -15.34
C PRO A 148 -1.46 2.77 -15.35
N ASP A 149 -2.67 2.52 -15.85
CA ASP A 149 -3.30 1.20 -15.90
C ASP A 149 -4.01 1.07 -17.26
N GLN A 150 -3.34 0.42 -18.21
CA GLN A 150 -3.84 0.29 -19.59
C GLN A 150 -5.21 -0.38 -19.65
N ALA A 151 -5.48 -1.37 -18.79
CA ALA A 151 -6.77 -2.04 -18.75
C ALA A 151 -7.90 -1.10 -18.30
N VAL A 152 -7.60 -0.15 -17.41
CA VAL A 152 -8.57 0.88 -16.99
C VAL A 152 -8.73 1.94 -18.06
N ALA A 153 -7.65 2.37 -18.70
CA ALA A 153 -7.69 3.30 -19.82
C ALA A 153 -8.59 2.78 -20.95
N GLU A 154 -8.45 1.51 -21.31
CA GLU A 154 -9.33 0.85 -22.29
C GLU A 154 -10.78 0.77 -21.80
N SER A 155 -10.99 0.56 -20.50
CA SER A 155 -12.33 0.51 -19.91
C SER A 155 -13.04 1.86 -19.94
N LEU A 156 -12.34 3.00 -20.00
CA LEU A 156 -12.97 4.32 -20.13
C LEU A 156 -13.76 4.48 -21.42
N ARG A 157 -13.43 3.75 -22.49
CA ARG A 157 -14.24 3.71 -23.73
C ARG A 157 -15.64 3.14 -23.53
N GLN A 158 -15.85 2.39 -22.44
CA GLN A 158 -17.16 1.86 -22.07
C GLN A 158 -18.02 2.90 -21.33
N THR A 159 -17.41 3.98 -20.85
CA THR A 159 -18.16 5.10 -20.27
C THR A 159 -19.01 5.74 -21.35
N ARG A 160 -20.14 6.30 -20.95
CA ARG A 160 -21.03 6.95 -21.90
C ARG A 160 -20.43 8.23 -22.44
N ALA A 161 -19.69 8.94 -21.61
CA ALA A 161 -18.96 10.14 -21.97
C ALA A 161 -17.84 10.43 -20.96
N VAL A 162 -16.84 11.15 -21.44
CA VAL A 162 -15.81 11.78 -20.63
C VAL A 162 -16.03 13.29 -20.70
N VAL A 163 -16.08 13.95 -19.54
CA VAL A 163 -16.21 15.41 -19.42
C VAL A 163 -14.88 15.97 -18.95
N ALA A 164 -14.25 16.80 -19.78
CA ALA A 164 -13.03 17.51 -19.45
C ALA A 164 -13.35 18.92 -18.93
N VAL A 165 -12.60 19.37 -17.93
CA VAL A 165 -12.77 20.71 -17.34
C VAL A 165 -12.25 21.87 -18.20
N GLY A 166 -11.51 21.57 -19.27
CA GLY A 166 -10.92 22.54 -20.19
C GLY A 166 -10.44 21.89 -21.49
N LYS A 167 -10.16 22.72 -22.49
CA LYS A 167 -9.71 22.32 -23.84
C LYS A 167 -8.36 21.62 -23.82
N LEU A 168 -7.38 22.14 -23.07
CA LEU A 168 -6.05 21.52 -23.01
C LEU A 168 -6.08 20.16 -22.28
N THR A 169 -6.95 20.01 -21.28
CA THR A 169 -7.23 18.70 -20.67
C THR A 169 -7.91 17.76 -21.67
N ALA A 170 -8.85 18.27 -22.47
CA ALA A 170 -9.49 17.48 -23.53
C ALA A 170 -8.51 17.01 -24.60
N GLU A 171 -7.58 17.87 -25.02
CA GLU A 171 -6.51 17.53 -25.95
C GLU A 171 -5.59 16.45 -25.39
N TYR A 172 -5.19 16.56 -24.11
CA TYR A 172 -4.43 15.52 -23.43
C TYR A 172 -5.17 14.17 -23.44
N ILE A 173 -6.46 14.17 -23.11
CA ILE A 173 -7.28 12.95 -23.14
C ILE A 173 -7.35 12.37 -24.56
N ARG A 174 -7.59 13.21 -25.57
CA ARG A 174 -7.64 12.78 -26.98
C ARG A 174 -6.31 12.16 -27.40
N GLN A 175 -5.21 12.84 -27.11
CA GLN A 175 -3.86 12.43 -27.48
C GLN A 175 -3.48 11.08 -26.86
N TYR A 176 -3.74 10.87 -25.57
CA TYR A 176 -3.21 9.71 -24.84
C TYR A 176 -4.20 8.55 -24.65
N SER A 177 -5.49 8.75 -24.96
CA SER A 177 -6.50 7.68 -24.84
C SER A 177 -7.27 7.39 -26.15
N GLY A 178 -7.25 8.34 -27.10
CA GLY A 178 -8.10 8.32 -28.29
C GLY A 178 -9.59 8.52 -28.01
N ILE A 179 -9.96 8.87 -26.77
CA ILE A 179 -11.34 9.20 -26.40
C ILE A 179 -11.59 10.66 -26.77
N GLU A 180 -12.75 10.95 -27.35
CA GLU A 180 -13.20 12.33 -27.58
C GLU A 180 -14.00 12.82 -26.36
N PRO A 181 -13.42 13.67 -25.50
CA PRO A 181 -14.12 14.22 -24.36
C PRO A 181 -14.98 15.43 -24.75
N VAL A 182 -16.00 15.72 -23.95
CA VAL A 182 -16.75 16.97 -24.04
C VAL A 182 -16.15 17.97 -23.06
N VAL A 183 -15.84 19.18 -23.53
CA VAL A 183 -15.35 20.25 -22.65
C VAL A 183 -16.55 20.94 -22.00
N ILE A 184 -16.60 20.92 -20.67
CA ILE A 184 -17.60 21.67 -19.90
C ILE A 184 -16.86 22.32 -18.74
N HIS A 185 -16.83 23.65 -18.73
CA HIS A 185 -16.21 24.39 -17.64
C HIS A 185 -17.11 24.37 -16.38
N PRO A 186 -16.54 24.25 -15.18
CA PRO A 186 -17.31 24.24 -13.95
C PRO A 186 -17.69 25.67 -13.51
N PRO A 187 -18.97 25.94 -13.17
CA PRO A 187 -19.43 27.29 -12.81
C PRO A 187 -19.09 27.65 -11.35
N VAL A 188 -17.80 27.63 -10.99
CA VAL A 188 -17.33 27.80 -9.60
C VAL A 188 -17.27 29.26 -9.13
N TYR A 189 -17.40 30.21 -10.06
CA TYR A 189 -17.06 31.62 -9.85
C TYR A 189 -18.18 32.46 -9.21
N GLY A 190 -19.43 32.00 -9.27
CA GLY A 190 -20.60 32.78 -8.81
C GLY A 190 -21.15 33.75 -9.87
N ALA A 191 -22.21 34.47 -9.52
CA ALA A 191 -23.02 35.26 -10.47
C ALA A 191 -22.60 36.74 -10.63
N GLY A 192 -21.55 37.18 -9.92
CA GLY A 192 -21.17 38.60 -9.86
C GLY A 192 -22.22 39.51 -9.19
N PRO A 193 -22.03 40.85 -9.20
CA PRO A 193 -20.86 41.55 -9.70
C PRO A 193 -19.60 41.23 -8.88
N PHE A 194 -18.44 41.21 -9.53
CA PHE A 194 -17.17 40.88 -8.88
C PHE A 194 -16.49 42.15 -8.35
N PRO A 195 -15.95 42.13 -7.12
CA PRO A 195 -15.24 43.28 -6.57
C PRO A 195 -13.95 43.53 -7.35
N LYS A 196 -13.58 44.80 -7.55
CA LYS A 196 -12.34 45.18 -8.20
C LYS A 196 -11.24 45.40 -7.15
N TYR A 197 -10.28 44.49 -7.08
CA TYR A 197 -9.17 44.55 -6.13
C TYR A 197 -7.83 44.97 -6.76
N GLY A 198 -7.68 44.84 -8.08
CA GLY A 198 -6.48 45.27 -8.80
C GLY A 198 -6.10 46.70 -8.49
N ARG A 199 -4.92 46.89 -7.89
CA ARG A 199 -4.38 48.17 -7.42
C ARG A 199 -2.88 48.21 -7.66
N PHE A 200 -2.41 49.27 -8.31
CA PHE A 200 -0.99 49.38 -8.65
C PHE A 200 -0.14 49.77 -7.44
N GLU A 201 -0.65 50.53 -6.50
CA GLU A 201 0.16 51.25 -5.50
C GLU A 201 0.41 50.44 -4.23
N LYS A 202 -0.37 49.40 -3.98
CA LYS A 202 -0.37 48.67 -2.72
C LYS A 202 -0.81 47.22 -2.89
N GLY A 203 -0.30 46.34 -2.04
CA GLY A 203 -0.64 44.92 -1.98
C GLY A 203 0.60 44.03 -2.16
N PHE A 204 0.41 42.74 -1.94
CA PHE A 204 1.48 41.75 -2.03
C PHE A 204 1.41 40.93 -3.33
N ILE A 205 2.54 40.36 -3.72
CA ILE A 205 2.62 39.33 -4.75
C ILE A 205 2.19 38.00 -4.12
N ALA A 206 1.12 37.41 -4.64
CA ALA A 206 0.50 36.24 -4.04
C ALA A 206 0.90 34.93 -4.73
N LEU A 207 1.08 33.85 -3.95
CA LEU A 207 1.07 32.47 -4.42
C LEU A 207 0.02 31.67 -3.64
N ILE A 208 -0.74 30.81 -4.30
CA ILE A 208 -1.68 29.90 -3.64
C ILE A 208 -1.09 28.48 -3.63
N ASN A 209 -1.11 27.85 -2.46
CA ASN A 209 -0.58 26.51 -2.20
C ASN A 209 0.93 26.40 -2.48
N PRO A 210 1.78 27.06 -1.66
CA PRO A 210 3.23 27.10 -1.89
C PRO A 210 3.85 25.72 -1.71
N SER A 211 4.13 25.05 -2.82
CA SER A 211 4.80 23.77 -2.85
C SER A 211 5.61 23.60 -4.12
N THR A 212 6.49 22.60 -4.15
CA THR A 212 7.31 22.28 -5.33
C THR A 212 6.48 22.16 -6.61
N VAL A 213 5.37 21.41 -6.57
CA VAL A 213 4.49 21.22 -7.74
C VAL A 213 3.81 22.51 -8.18
N LYS A 214 3.60 23.47 -7.26
CA LYS A 214 3.00 24.78 -7.54
C LYS A 214 4.04 25.87 -7.82
N GLY A 215 5.31 25.50 -8.00
CA GLY A 215 6.38 26.43 -8.40
C GLY A 215 6.85 27.35 -7.29
N ILE A 216 6.89 26.88 -6.05
CA ILE A 216 7.42 27.65 -4.92
C ILE A 216 8.86 28.16 -5.19
N SER A 217 9.68 27.42 -5.94
CA SER A 217 11.03 27.83 -6.31
C SER A 217 11.06 29.17 -7.05
N ILE A 218 10.11 29.39 -7.97
CA ILE A 218 9.99 30.65 -8.71
C ILE A 218 9.57 31.78 -7.76
N PHE A 219 8.61 31.52 -6.87
CA PHE A 219 8.17 32.50 -5.87
C PHE A 219 9.31 32.95 -4.94
N LEU A 220 10.07 31.99 -4.39
CA LEU A 220 11.20 32.28 -3.51
C LEU A 220 12.30 33.07 -4.22
N ALA A 221 12.64 32.69 -5.45
CA ALA A 221 13.67 33.38 -6.23
C ALA A 221 13.25 34.81 -6.61
N LEU A 222 11.96 35.05 -6.89
CA LEU A 222 11.43 36.39 -7.14
C LEU A 222 11.46 37.25 -5.88
N ALA A 223 11.05 36.69 -4.73
CA ALA A 223 11.07 37.39 -3.45
C ALA A 223 12.49 37.82 -3.05
N GLN A 224 13.49 36.96 -3.25
CA GLN A 224 14.90 37.29 -3.03
C GLN A 224 15.42 38.40 -3.95
N LYS A 225 14.97 38.44 -5.22
CA LYS A 225 15.41 39.45 -6.20
C LYS A 225 14.65 40.79 -6.11
N LEU A 226 13.58 40.84 -5.33
CA LEU A 226 12.71 42.01 -5.18
C LEU A 226 12.43 42.29 -3.69
N PRO A 227 13.47 42.60 -2.88
CA PRO A 227 13.35 42.76 -1.43
C PRO A 227 12.41 43.90 -1.01
N ASP A 228 12.21 44.91 -1.86
CA ASP A 228 11.37 46.08 -1.58
C ASP A 228 9.87 45.82 -1.71
N TYR A 229 9.47 44.61 -2.14
CA TYR A 229 8.08 44.25 -2.38
C TYR A 229 7.63 43.13 -1.45
N GLU A 230 6.39 43.23 -0.96
CA GLU A 230 5.78 42.21 -0.11
C GLU A 230 5.32 41.00 -0.92
N PHE A 231 5.64 39.81 -0.43
CA PHE A 231 5.18 38.52 -0.95
C PHE A 231 4.29 37.83 0.09
N ALA A 232 3.25 37.13 -0.36
CA ALA A 232 2.43 36.32 0.53
C ALA A 232 2.01 35.00 -0.11
N ALA A 233 2.10 33.93 0.65
CA ALA A 233 1.74 32.59 0.18
C ALA A 233 0.57 32.03 0.99
N LEU A 234 -0.56 31.77 0.33
CA LEU A 234 -1.72 31.14 0.97
C LEU A 234 -1.49 29.64 1.12
N GLN A 235 -1.39 29.15 2.35
CA GLN A 235 -1.19 27.72 2.63
C GLN A 235 -2.31 26.88 2.00
N GLY A 236 -1.92 25.86 1.23
CA GLY A 236 -2.83 24.87 0.66
C GLY A 236 -2.51 23.45 1.12
N TRP A 237 -3.07 22.46 0.41
CA TRP A 237 -2.97 21.04 0.76
C TRP A 237 -1.59 20.43 0.48
N ALA A 238 -0.81 21.00 -0.43
CA ALA A 238 0.46 20.43 -0.91
C ALA A 238 1.70 21.01 -0.20
N ALA A 239 1.53 22.04 0.64
CA ALA A 239 2.64 22.68 1.33
C ALA A 239 3.20 21.77 2.43
N THR A 240 4.45 21.36 2.27
CA THR A 240 5.24 20.61 3.26
C THR A 240 5.73 21.53 4.38
N GLN A 241 6.31 20.98 5.46
CA GLN A 241 6.94 21.83 6.47
C GLN A 241 8.19 22.56 5.96
N ALA A 242 8.93 21.95 5.02
CA ALA A 242 10.08 22.59 4.38
C ALA A 242 9.66 23.82 3.56
N ASP A 243 8.56 23.70 2.78
CA ASP A 243 8.01 24.82 2.00
C ASP A 243 7.64 26.01 2.88
N LYS A 244 7.01 25.74 4.03
CA LYS A 244 6.60 26.78 4.99
C LYS A 244 7.81 27.50 5.56
N LYS A 245 8.81 26.74 6.00
CA LYS A 245 10.05 27.30 6.54
C LYS A 245 10.77 28.18 5.51
N ALA A 246 10.86 27.72 4.26
CA ALA A 246 11.51 28.49 3.20
C ALA A 246 10.85 29.86 2.94
N ILE A 247 9.54 29.98 3.18
CA ILE A 247 8.83 31.28 3.11
C ILE A 247 9.11 32.12 4.35
N GLU A 248 9.07 31.50 5.53
CA GLU A 248 9.33 32.18 6.82
C GLU A 248 10.76 32.73 6.93
N ASP A 249 11.72 32.11 6.24
CA ASP A 249 13.12 32.55 6.19
C ASP A 249 13.34 33.81 5.32
N LEU A 250 12.34 34.26 4.55
CA LEU A 250 12.43 35.46 3.72
C LEU A 250 11.86 36.69 4.44
N PRO A 251 12.62 37.80 4.56
CA PRO A 251 12.21 38.98 5.33
C PRO A 251 11.02 39.74 4.71
N ASN A 252 10.78 39.56 3.41
CA ASN A 252 9.71 40.20 2.65
C ASN A 252 8.58 39.24 2.24
N ALA A 253 8.55 38.00 2.76
CA ALA A 253 7.50 37.03 2.47
C ALA A 253 6.77 36.57 3.74
N ARG A 254 5.47 36.27 3.61
CA ARG A 254 4.68 35.73 4.72
C ARG A 254 3.79 34.57 4.31
N LEU A 255 3.64 33.59 5.21
CA LEU A 255 2.69 32.49 5.04
C LEU A 255 1.31 32.89 5.59
N LEU A 256 0.29 32.81 4.76
CA LEU A 256 -1.11 33.08 5.11
C LEU A 256 -1.86 31.78 5.41
N LYS A 257 -2.76 31.82 6.40
CA LYS A 257 -3.62 30.68 6.76
C LYS A 257 -4.73 30.47 5.71
N PRO A 258 -5.22 29.24 5.51
CA PRO A 258 -6.33 28.98 4.59
C PRO A 258 -7.57 29.82 4.92
N VAL A 259 -8.15 30.46 3.91
CA VAL A 259 -9.33 31.33 4.03
C VAL A 259 -10.60 30.62 3.55
N LYS A 260 -11.77 31.07 4.02
CA LYS A 260 -13.07 30.53 3.57
C LYS A 260 -13.56 31.25 2.32
N ASN A 261 -13.35 32.56 2.25
CA ASN A 261 -13.61 33.36 1.06
C ASN A 261 -12.27 33.77 0.44
N ILE A 262 -12.10 33.48 -0.85
CA ILE A 262 -10.89 33.83 -1.59
C ILE A 262 -10.68 35.35 -1.70
N ASP A 263 -11.74 36.14 -1.55
CA ASP A 263 -11.67 37.61 -1.46
C ASP A 263 -10.79 38.11 -0.31
N GLU A 264 -10.69 37.34 0.77
CA GLU A 264 -9.81 37.66 1.91
C GLU A 264 -8.33 37.70 1.47
N LEU A 265 -7.94 36.84 0.54
CA LEU A 265 -6.61 36.89 -0.10
C LEU A 265 -6.54 37.99 -1.16
N PHE A 266 -7.52 38.00 -2.07
CA PHE A 266 -7.46 38.84 -3.26
C PHE A 266 -7.59 40.32 -2.98
N SER A 267 -8.30 40.72 -1.92
CA SER A 267 -8.39 42.13 -1.52
C SER A 267 -7.05 42.79 -1.19
N GLY A 268 -6.04 42.00 -0.80
CA GLY A 268 -4.67 42.42 -0.56
C GLY A 268 -3.66 42.04 -1.66
N THR A 269 -4.10 41.36 -2.72
CA THR A 269 -3.21 40.86 -3.78
C THR A 269 -3.02 41.91 -4.86
N ARG A 270 -1.75 42.25 -5.16
CA ARG A 270 -1.38 43.15 -6.26
C ARG A 270 -1.20 42.40 -7.58
N VAL A 271 -0.49 41.26 -7.54
CA VAL A 271 -0.27 40.34 -8.67
C VAL A 271 -0.41 38.92 -8.13
N LEU A 272 -1.09 38.03 -8.84
CA LEU A 272 -1.12 36.61 -8.53
C LEU A 272 -0.09 35.86 -9.39
N LEU A 273 0.78 35.09 -8.75
CA LEU A 273 1.66 34.12 -9.40
C LEU A 273 0.95 32.77 -9.44
N THR A 274 0.89 32.17 -10.63
CA THR A 274 0.52 30.77 -10.84
C THR A 274 1.64 30.03 -11.60
N PRO A 275 2.83 29.84 -10.98
CA PRO A 275 4.02 29.30 -11.63
C PRO A 275 4.05 27.75 -11.60
N SER A 276 2.90 27.11 -11.82
CA SER A 276 2.75 25.68 -11.61
C SER A 276 3.71 24.88 -12.51
N LEU A 277 4.51 24.01 -11.89
CA LEU A 277 5.34 23.01 -12.57
C LEU A 277 4.58 21.69 -12.79
N TYR A 278 3.43 21.58 -12.13
CA TYR A 278 2.42 20.53 -12.27
C TYR A 278 1.54 20.82 -13.49
N ARG A 279 1.21 19.80 -14.28
CA ARG A 279 0.26 19.96 -15.39
C ARG A 279 -1.15 20.21 -14.83
N GLU A 280 -1.54 21.48 -14.75
CA GLU A 280 -2.87 21.89 -14.26
C GLU A 280 -3.98 21.44 -15.21
N GLY A 281 -5.17 21.16 -14.65
CA GLY A 281 -6.35 20.82 -15.47
C GLY A 281 -6.92 22.01 -16.25
N PHE A 282 -7.25 23.09 -15.54
CA PHE A 282 -7.70 24.37 -16.12
C PHE A 282 -7.01 25.54 -15.42
N GLY A 283 -7.22 25.73 -14.12
CA GLY A 283 -6.59 26.83 -13.36
C GLY A 283 -7.60 27.84 -12.83
N LEU A 284 -8.51 27.37 -11.98
CA LEU A 284 -9.66 28.14 -11.50
C LEU A 284 -9.26 29.46 -10.82
N THR A 285 -8.17 29.44 -10.04
CA THR A 285 -7.70 30.60 -9.28
C THR A 285 -7.19 31.74 -10.16
N ALA A 286 -6.67 31.44 -11.36
CA ALA A 286 -6.24 32.45 -12.32
C ALA A 286 -7.46 33.27 -12.80
N VAL A 287 -8.51 32.58 -13.23
CA VAL A 287 -9.77 33.22 -13.66
C VAL A 287 -10.42 33.99 -12.50
N GLU A 288 -10.46 33.42 -11.29
CA GLU A 288 -10.98 34.10 -10.09
C GLU A 288 -10.27 35.43 -9.78
N ALA A 289 -8.94 35.47 -9.91
CA ALA A 289 -8.16 36.68 -9.71
C ALA A 289 -8.40 37.69 -10.84
N MET A 290 -8.45 37.23 -12.09
CA MET A 290 -8.74 38.06 -13.26
C MET A 290 -10.11 38.73 -13.15
N LEU A 291 -11.16 38.03 -12.67
CA LEU A 291 -12.50 38.61 -12.42
C LEU A 291 -12.46 39.84 -11.49
N ARG A 292 -11.50 39.86 -10.56
CA ARG A 292 -11.27 40.95 -9.61
C ARG A 292 -10.31 42.02 -10.12
N GLY A 293 -9.94 41.93 -11.39
CA GLY A 293 -8.97 42.81 -12.03
C GLY A 293 -7.56 42.65 -11.50
N ILE A 294 -7.20 41.51 -10.91
CA ILE A 294 -5.83 41.24 -10.45
C ILE A 294 -5.05 40.66 -11.62
N PRO A 295 -3.93 41.27 -12.04
CA PRO A 295 -3.01 40.67 -12.99
C PRO A 295 -2.49 39.31 -12.54
N VAL A 296 -2.43 38.36 -13.47
CA VAL A 296 -1.93 37.00 -13.22
C VAL A 296 -0.69 36.74 -14.07
N LEU A 297 0.36 36.21 -13.47
CA LEU A 297 1.51 35.64 -14.17
C LEU A 297 1.40 34.12 -14.10
N ALA A 298 1.20 33.46 -15.24
CA ALA A 298 0.91 32.03 -15.29
C ALA A 298 1.95 31.25 -16.07
N SER A 299 2.21 29.99 -15.68
CA SER A 299 3.10 29.13 -16.45
C SER A 299 2.48 28.69 -17.78
N ASP A 300 3.32 28.35 -18.74
CA ASP A 300 2.97 27.81 -20.05
C ASP A 300 2.59 26.31 -20.03
N TRP A 301 2.31 25.77 -18.83
CA TRP A 301 2.14 24.34 -18.62
C TRP A 301 0.72 23.96 -18.19
N GLY A 302 0.19 22.89 -18.79
CA GLY A 302 -1.17 22.39 -18.51
C GLY A 302 -2.26 23.35 -18.97
N GLY A 303 -3.33 23.47 -18.20
CA GLY A 303 -4.50 24.30 -18.51
C GLY A 303 -4.32 25.82 -18.30
N LEU A 304 -3.22 26.25 -17.68
CA LEU A 304 -3.01 27.66 -17.32
C LEU A 304 -2.98 28.64 -18.52
N PRO A 305 -2.39 28.30 -19.68
CA PRO A 305 -2.50 29.13 -20.89
C PRO A 305 -3.94 29.37 -21.31
N GLU A 306 -4.80 28.36 -21.17
CA GLU A 306 -6.23 28.45 -21.44
C GLU A 306 -6.93 29.35 -20.40
N ALA A 307 -6.56 29.22 -19.13
CA ALA A 307 -7.11 30.01 -18.03
C ALA A 307 -6.74 31.51 -18.09
N LYS A 308 -5.69 31.86 -18.85
CA LYS A 308 -5.33 33.25 -19.13
C LYS A 308 -6.21 33.92 -20.17
N LEU A 309 -7.08 33.17 -20.86
CA LEU A 309 -8.11 33.71 -21.76
C LEU A 309 -7.55 34.68 -22.82
N GLY A 310 -6.33 34.40 -23.31
CA GLY A 310 -5.63 35.23 -24.29
C GLY A 310 -4.98 36.50 -23.75
N VAL A 311 -5.07 36.78 -22.44
CA VAL A 311 -4.40 37.91 -21.79
C VAL A 311 -2.91 37.59 -21.59
N ASP A 312 -2.04 38.59 -21.78
CA ASP A 312 -0.57 38.47 -21.70
C ASP A 312 -0.03 37.83 -20.40
N TYR A 313 1.24 37.42 -20.44
CA TYR A 313 2.00 36.77 -19.36
C TYR A 313 1.66 35.31 -19.06
N VAL A 314 1.63 34.51 -20.13
CA VAL A 314 1.94 33.08 -20.08
C VAL A 314 3.46 32.93 -20.22
N LEU A 315 4.11 32.34 -19.22
CA LEU A 315 5.56 32.37 -19.05
C LEU A 315 6.15 30.95 -18.98
N PRO A 316 7.36 30.74 -19.51
CA PRO A 316 7.96 29.41 -19.57
C PRO A 316 8.29 28.85 -18.18
N VAL A 317 8.12 27.53 -18.04
CA VAL A 317 8.64 26.75 -16.91
C VAL A 317 9.28 25.46 -17.38
N HIS A 318 10.20 24.91 -16.58
CA HIS A 318 10.62 23.52 -16.74
C HIS A 318 9.69 22.63 -15.91
N PRO A 319 8.87 21.76 -16.52
CA PRO A 319 7.88 20.96 -15.80
C PRO A 319 8.53 19.81 -15.05
N ILE A 320 7.87 19.34 -14.00
CA ILE A 320 8.28 18.14 -13.27
C ILE A 320 8.07 16.92 -14.19
N THR A 321 9.13 16.14 -14.41
CA THR A 321 9.09 14.93 -15.24
C THR A 321 9.38 13.65 -14.45
N ARG A 322 9.82 13.78 -13.19
CA ARG A 322 10.21 12.65 -12.33
C ARG A 322 9.81 12.88 -10.89
N TYR A 323 9.57 11.77 -10.19
CA TYR A 323 9.27 11.72 -8.76
C TYR A 323 10.24 10.76 -8.09
N GLU A 324 10.58 11.01 -6.83
CA GLU A 324 11.36 10.08 -6.03
C GLU A 324 10.54 8.83 -5.66
N ASN A 325 11.21 7.72 -5.38
CA ASN A 325 10.58 6.48 -4.90
C ASN A 325 10.26 6.55 -3.39
N ARG A 326 9.71 7.68 -2.93
CA ARG A 326 9.21 7.88 -1.57
C ARG A 326 8.02 8.85 -1.59
N LEU A 327 7.25 8.84 -0.51
CA LEU A 327 6.16 9.80 -0.29
C LEU A 327 6.62 10.91 0.67
N ASP A 328 6.07 12.10 0.51
CA ASP A 328 6.25 13.22 1.43
C ASP A 328 5.45 13.03 2.73
N ASP A 329 5.55 14.00 3.65
CA ASP A 329 4.81 14.06 4.91
C ASP A 329 3.28 14.21 4.75
N ARG A 330 2.80 14.30 3.50
CA ARG A 330 1.38 14.36 3.11
C ARG A 330 0.92 13.12 2.35
N GLY A 331 1.79 12.14 2.12
CA GLY A 331 1.47 10.91 1.40
C GLY A 331 1.45 11.04 -0.12
N TRP A 332 2.08 12.07 -0.68
CA TRP A 332 2.21 12.30 -2.13
C TRP A 332 3.61 11.93 -2.63
N PRO A 333 3.76 11.46 -3.89
CA PRO A 333 5.07 11.25 -4.50
C PRO A 333 5.89 12.54 -4.45
N VAL A 334 7.14 12.44 -3.96
CA VAL A 334 8.02 13.62 -3.85
C VAL A 334 8.48 14.02 -5.25
N PRO A 335 8.16 15.23 -5.75
CA PRO A 335 8.62 15.68 -7.07
C PRO A 335 10.12 16.02 -7.07
N ILE A 336 10.80 15.65 -8.15
CA ILE A 336 12.17 16.14 -8.41
C ILE A 336 12.02 17.47 -9.17
N ALA A 337 12.23 18.57 -8.45
CA ALA A 337 12.09 19.91 -9.02
C ALA A 337 13.24 20.20 -10.00
N PRO A 338 12.98 20.51 -11.27
CA PRO A 338 14.02 21.02 -12.16
C PRO A 338 14.33 22.48 -11.85
N ASP A 339 15.56 22.89 -12.14
CA ASP A 339 15.96 24.30 -12.10
C ASP A 339 15.10 25.14 -13.04
N GLN A 340 14.76 26.36 -12.63
CA GLN A 340 13.87 27.25 -13.38
C GLN A 340 14.62 28.48 -13.89
N ASP A 341 14.32 28.91 -15.12
CA ASP A 341 14.74 30.24 -15.59
C ASP A 341 13.84 31.32 -15.00
N ILE A 342 14.38 32.08 -14.06
CA ILE A 342 13.66 33.14 -13.34
C ILE A 342 13.58 34.43 -14.16
N LYS A 343 14.40 34.62 -15.21
CA LYS A 343 14.50 35.90 -15.92
C LYS A 343 13.19 36.33 -16.58
N PRO A 344 12.43 35.47 -17.29
CA PRO A 344 11.13 35.86 -17.86
C PRO A 344 10.12 36.29 -16.79
N TRP A 345 10.08 35.56 -15.69
CA TRP A 345 9.22 35.84 -14.53
C TRP A 345 9.57 37.15 -13.85
N LEU A 346 10.86 37.40 -13.63
CA LEU A 346 11.34 38.63 -13.02
C LEU A 346 11.04 39.84 -13.88
N ASN A 347 11.25 39.74 -15.20
CA ASN A 347 10.99 40.85 -16.13
C ASN A 347 9.50 41.19 -16.20
N ALA A 348 8.65 40.17 -16.33
CA ALA A 348 7.20 40.34 -16.33
C ALA A 348 6.69 40.97 -15.02
N LEU A 349 7.15 40.45 -13.89
CA LEU A 349 6.77 40.98 -12.59
C LEU A 349 7.27 42.41 -12.38
N LYS A 350 8.53 42.71 -12.72
CA LYS A 350 9.07 44.08 -12.66
C LYS A 350 8.23 45.04 -13.48
N ASN A 351 7.87 44.68 -14.72
CA ASN A 351 7.04 45.53 -15.57
C ASN A 351 5.70 45.87 -14.90
N LEU A 352 5.02 44.88 -14.31
CA LEU A 352 3.76 45.10 -13.57
C LEU A 352 3.94 45.91 -12.27
N LEU A 353 5.14 45.90 -11.69
CA LEU A 353 5.44 46.63 -10.47
C LEU A 353 5.88 48.08 -10.73
N THR A 354 6.44 48.38 -11.90
CA THR A 354 7.02 49.69 -12.23
C THR A 354 6.22 50.49 -13.26
N ASP A 355 5.56 49.84 -14.21
CA ASP A 355 4.75 50.51 -15.24
C ASP A 355 3.26 50.49 -14.85
N ARG A 356 2.80 51.65 -14.38
CA ARG A 356 1.41 51.87 -13.92
C ARG A 356 0.38 51.71 -15.03
N GLU A 357 0.67 52.22 -16.22
CA GLU A 357 -0.29 52.20 -17.33
C GLU A 357 -0.38 50.80 -17.91
N HIS A 358 0.75 50.09 -17.99
CA HIS A 358 0.76 48.68 -18.33
C HIS A 358 -0.03 47.83 -17.31
N TYR A 359 0.17 48.03 -16.01
CA TYR A 359 -0.61 47.34 -14.97
C TYR A 359 -2.11 47.58 -15.12
N LYS A 360 -2.54 48.85 -15.27
CA LYS A 360 -3.95 49.22 -15.41
C LYS A 360 -4.59 48.58 -16.64
N ARG A 361 -3.90 48.60 -17.77
CA ARG A 361 -4.34 47.95 -19.01
C ARG A 361 -4.53 46.45 -18.79
N LEU A 362 -3.51 45.77 -18.28
CA LEU A 362 -3.60 44.32 -18.06
C LEU A 362 -4.66 43.94 -17.01
N SER A 363 -4.83 44.74 -15.95
CA SER A 363 -5.88 44.58 -14.94
C SER A 363 -7.27 44.68 -15.57
N HIS A 364 -7.49 45.69 -16.41
CA HIS A 364 -8.73 45.87 -17.16
C HIS A 364 -8.99 44.71 -18.13
N ASP A 365 -8.00 44.33 -18.92
CA ASP A 365 -8.12 43.28 -19.93
C ASP A 365 -8.36 41.91 -19.27
N SER A 366 -7.70 41.65 -18.13
CA SER A 366 -7.94 40.48 -17.28
C SER A 366 -9.40 40.40 -16.84
N GLN A 367 -9.93 41.50 -16.29
CA GLN A 367 -11.31 41.55 -15.81
C GLN A 367 -12.32 41.38 -16.95
N LYS A 368 -12.11 42.07 -18.07
CA LYS A 368 -12.97 41.97 -19.24
C LYS A 368 -13.03 40.54 -19.78
N ALA A 369 -11.87 39.93 -20.03
CA ALA A 369 -11.79 38.57 -20.56
C ALA A 369 -12.42 37.54 -19.62
N ALA A 370 -12.19 37.67 -18.31
CA ALA A 370 -12.76 36.75 -17.33
C ALA A 370 -14.28 36.90 -17.18
N ILE A 371 -14.83 38.13 -17.22
CA ILE A 371 -16.28 38.37 -17.20
C ILE A 371 -16.93 37.77 -18.45
N GLU A 372 -16.34 37.99 -19.62
CA GLU A 372 -16.83 37.43 -20.89
C GLU A 372 -16.85 35.90 -20.83
N PHE A 373 -15.75 35.28 -20.39
CA PHE A 373 -15.67 33.84 -20.21
C PHE A 373 -16.74 33.31 -19.23
N VAL A 374 -16.82 33.88 -18.02
CA VAL A 374 -17.75 33.40 -16.97
C VAL A 374 -19.21 33.61 -17.36
N SER A 375 -19.54 34.65 -18.14
CA SER A 375 -20.90 34.83 -18.69
C SER A 375 -21.36 33.64 -19.54
N GLY A 376 -20.40 32.94 -20.15
CA GLY A 376 -20.61 31.72 -20.91
C GLY A 376 -20.44 30.43 -20.12
N VAL A 377 -20.27 30.45 -18.80
CA VAL A 377 -20.11 29.25 -17.97
C VAL A 377 -21.30 29.11 -17.02
N GLY A 378 -22.14 28.12 -17.25
CA GLY A 378 -23.37 27.91 -16.50
C GLY A 378 -23.69 26.44 -16.26
N ILE A 379 -24.53 26.18 -15.26
CA ILE A 379 -24.97 24.82 -14.94
C ILE A 379 -25.82 24.22 -16.08
N GLU A 380 -26.48 25.07 -16.86
CA GLU A 380 -27.29 24.75 -18.02
C GLU A 380 -26.52 23.92 -19.06
N GLN A 381 -25.23 24.19 -19.24
CA GLN A 381 -24.39 23.44 -20.18
C GLN A 381 -24.27 21.98 -19.76
N PHE A 382 -23.97 21.75 -18.48
CA PHE A 382 -23.85 20.40 -17.93
C PHE A 382 -25.21 19.69 -17.89
N GLU A 383 -26.27 20.40 -17.52
CA GLU A 383 -27.64 19.87 -17.54
C GLU A 383 -28.10 19.47 -18.95
N ASN A 384 -27.94 20.35 -19.93
CA ASN A 384 -28.32 20.11 -21.32
C ASN A 384 -27.51 18.96 -21.92
N PHE A 385 -26.22 18.88 -21.61
CA PHE A 385 -25.38 17.74 -21.98
C PHE A 385 -25.96 16.42 -21.44
N LEU A 386 -26.28 16.35 -20.15
CA LEU A 386 -26.87 15.15 -19.54
C LEU A 386 -28.28 14.82 -20.06
N LYS A 387 -29.09 15.81 -20.45
CA LYS A 387 -30.42 15.61 -21.07
C LYS A 387 -30.30 15.07 -22.50
N ASN A 388 -29.32 15.56 -23.26
CA ASN A 388 -29.10 15.18 -24.66
C ASN A 388 -28.30 13.89 -24.82
N LEU A 389 -27.67 13.42 -23.74
CA LEU A 389 -27.04 12.10 -23.70
C LEU A 389 -28.09 11.00 -23.90
N LYS A 390 -28.06 10.36 -25.07
CA LYS A 390 -28.91 9.19 -25.33
C LYS A 390 -28.33 7.94 -24.64
N PRO A 391 -29.14 7.07 -24.00
CA PRO A 391 -28.68 5.74 -23.57
C PRO A 391 -28.10 4.98 -24.76
N ALA A 392 -27.06 4.16 -24.55
CA ALA A 392 -26.43 3.44 -25.66
C ALA A 392 -27.41 2.44 -26.32
N SER A 393 -27.76 2.69 -27.58
CA SER A 393 -28.49 1.74 -28.45
C SER A 393 -27.75 0.41 -28.52
N SER A 394 -28.48 -0.70 -28.61
CA SER A 394 -27.92 -2.04 -28.82
C SER A 394 -26.95 -2.11 -30.02
N GLU A 395 -27.19 -1.35 -31.08
CA GLU A 395 -26.33 -1.30 -32.27
C GLU A 395 -24.96 -0.66 -32.00
N ARG A 396 -24.87 0.49 -31.32
CA ARG A 396 -23.57 1.05 -30.87
C ARG A 396 -22.79 0.11 -29.95
N ARG A 397 -23.46 -0.80 -29.21
CA ARG A 397 -22.78 -1.86 -28.44
C ARG A 397 -22.14 -2.90 -29.35
N GLU A 398 -22.74 -3.15 -30.49
CA GLU A 398 -22.25 -4.10 -31.49
C GLU A 398 -21.20 -3.47 -32.38
N ILE A 399 -21.34 -2.19 -32.74
CA ILE A 399 -20.34 -1.41 -33.50
C ILE A 399 -19.11 -1.15 -32.64
N ALA A 400 -19.22 -0.67 -31.39
CA ALA A 400 -18.05 -0.50 -30.52
C ALA A 400 -17.40 -1.85 -30.16
N ARG A 401 -18.18 -2.94 -30.04
CA ARG A 401 -17.62 -4.30 -29.96
C ARG A 401 -16.92 -4.70 -31.24
N LYS A 402 -17.53 -4.46 -32.40
CA LYS A 402 -17.01 -4.82 -33.72
C LYS A 402 -15.82 -3.95 -34.10
N GLU A 403 -15.71 -2.71 -33.66
CA GLU A 403 -14.59 -1.79 -33.86
C GLU A 403 -13.44 -2.10 -32.91
N VAL A 404 -13.71 -2.42 -31.64
CA VAL A 404 -12.67 -2.94 -30.72
C VAL A 404 -12.19 -4.31 -31.19
N LEU A 405 -13.10 -5.15 -31.72
CA LEU A 405 -12.75 -6.44 -32.33
C LEU A 405 -12.04 -6.23 -33.68
N ALA A 406 -12.44 -5.27 -34.51
CA ALA A 406 -11.86 -4.98 -35.83
C ALA A 406 -10.50 -4.30 -35.70
N GLN A 407 -10.28 -3.41 -34.73
CA GLN A 407 -8.96 -2.85 -34.42
C GLN A 407 -8.05 -3.89 -33.76
N ALA A 408 -8.61 -4.83 -32.98
CA ALA A 408 -7.88 -6.01 -32.54
C ALA A 408 -7.55 -6.96 -33.69
N LEU A 409 -8.43 -7.08 -34.69
CA LEU A 409 -8.29 -7.93 -35.88
C LEU A 409 -7.42 -7.29 -36.99
N GLU A 410 -7.37 -5.96 -37.12
CA GLU A 410 -6.51 -5.23 -38.05
C GLU A 410 -5.07 -5.17 -37.54
N LYS A 411 -4.87 -5.07 -36.21
CA LYS A 411 -3.57 -5.36 -35.60
C LYS A 411 -3.13 -6.82 -35.76
N ASP A 412 -4.07 -7.75 -35.96
CA ASP A 412 -3.80 -9.16 -36.29
C ASP A 412 -3.57 -9.39 -37.80
N LYS A 413 -4.04 -8.52 -38.71
CA LYS A 413 -3.87 -8.69 -40.17
C LYS A 413 -2.50 -8.29 -40.69
N ASN A 414 -1.82 -7.34 -40.05
CA ASN A 414 -0.38 -7.12 -40.27
C ASN A 414 0.50 -8.09 -39.46
N ALA A 415 -0.12 -9.07 -38.78
CA ALA A 415 0.52 -10.16 -38.08
C ALA A 415 -0.01 -11.51 -38.59
N THR A 416 0.05 -11.76 -39.90
CA THR A 416 -0.17 -13.11 -40.44
C THR A 416 1.00 -14.03 -40.08
N SER A 417 0.91 -14.64 -38.89
CA SER A 417 0.85 -16.09 -38.76
C SER A 417 0.15 -16.45 -37.45
N ILE A 418 -0.93 -17.22 -37.57
CA ILE A 418 -1.87 -17.56 -36.51
C ILE A 418 -1.16 -18.47 -35.48
N GLY A 419 -0.86 -17.93 -34.29
CA GLY A 419 -0.16 -18.69 -33.24
C GLY A 419 -0.35 -18.24 -31.79
N ASN A 420 -0.80 -17.01 -31.50
CA ASN A 420 -0.72 -16.46 -30.13
C ASN A 420 -2.00 -15.73 -29.64
N LEU A 421 -2.97 -16.49 -29.13
CA LEU A 421 -3.95 -15.99 -28.15
C LEU A 421 -3.83 -16.81 -26.86
N SER A 422 -3.46 -16.17 -25.75
CA SER A 422 -3.26 -16.81 -24.45
C SER A 422 -4.56 -17.41 -23.88
N SER A 423 -4.39 -18.50 -23.14
CA SER A 423 -5.43 -19.29 -22.45
C SER A 423 -6.29 -18.45 -21.49
N GLU A 424 -5.78 -17.32 -21.00
CA GLU A 424 -6.46 -16.41 -20.07
C GLU A 424 -7.58 -15.59 -20.72
N LYS A 425 -7.42 -15.12 -21.96
CA LYS A 425 -8.48 -14.39 -22.67
C LYS A 425 -9.66 -15.31 -23.01
N ARG A 426 -9.39 -16.59 -23.32
CA ARG A 426 -10.41 -17.64 -23.50
C ARG A 426 -11.12 -17.99 -22.18
N ALA A 427 -10.39 -18.08 -21.08
CA ALA A 427 -10.94 -18.37 -19.75
C ALA A 427 -11.79 -17.23 -19.18
N LEU A 428 -11.46 -15.97 -19.50
CA LEU A 428 -12.18 -14.78 -19.01
C LEU A 428 -13.54 -14.61 -19.71
N LEU A 429 -13.61 -14.83 -21.03
CA LEU A 429 -14.86 -14.81 -21.81
C LEU A 429 -15.82 -15.94 -21.40
N ALA A 430 -15.29 -17.14 -21.10
CA ALA A 430 -16.07 -18.27 -20.56
C ALA A 430 -16.58 -18.01 -19.12
N ARG A 431 -15.92 -17.13 -18.34
CA ARG A 431 -16.32 -16.75 -16.98
C ARG A 431 -17.43 -15.69 -16.95
N LEU A 432 -17.48 -14.81 -17.95
CA LEU A 432 -18.47 -13.74 -18.07
C LEU A 432 -19.83 -14.24 -18.56
N SER A 433 -19.84 -15.28 -19.41
CA SER A 433 -21.07 -15.95 -19.88
C SER A 433 -21.74 -16.84 -18.81
N ARG A 434 -20.96 -17.42 -17.89
CA ARG A 434 -21.47 -18.29 -16.80
C ARG A 434 -22.10 -17.53 -15.62
N LYS A 435 -21.72 -16.26 -15.38
CA LYS A 435 -22.29 -15.44 -14.28
C LYS A 435 -23.72 -14.97 -14.53
N LYS A 436 -24.19 -14.94 -15.78
CA LYS A 436 -25.57 -14.57 -16.13
C LYS A 436 -26.59 -15.68 -15.77
N ARG A 437 -26.15 -16.95 -15.67
CA ARG A 437 -27.00 -18.11 -15.32
C ARG A 437 -27.11 -18.38 -13.82
N ALA A 438 -26.20 -17.83 -12.99
CA ALA A 438 -26.12 -18.12 -11.56
C ALA A 438 -27.07 -17.30 -10.66
N SER A 439 -27.92 -16.42 -11.22
CA SER A 439 -28.88 -15.62 -10.43
C SER A 439 -30.23 -16.31 -10.19
N ILE A 440 -30.44 -17.49 -10.79
CA ILE A 440 -31.71 -18.24 -10.72
C ILE A 440 -31.65 -19.41 -9.71
N SER A 441 -30.46 -19.80 -9.23
CA SER A 441 -30.29 -20.94 -8.30
C SER A 441 -29.63 -20.53 -6.99
N ARG A 442 -30.38 -19.90 -6.08
CA ARG A 442 -29.91 -19.53 -4.73
C ARG A 442 -30.68 -20.20 -3.58
N LYS A 443 -31.49 -21.21 -3.88
CA LYS A 443 -32.34 -21.86 -2.89
C LYS A 443 -31.72 -23.09 -2.19
N ASN A 444 -30.61 -23.66 -2.68
CA ASN A 444 -30.06 -24.93 -2.14
C ASN A 444 -28.51 -24.94 -1.97
N GLU A 445 -27.89 -24.00 -1.23
CA GLU A 445 -26.45 -24.12 -0.85
C GLU A 445 -26.32 -24.68 0.58
N THR A 446 -25.57 -25.77 0.76
CA THR A 446 -25.28 -26.38 2.08
C THR A 446 -23.93 -25.87 2.62
N ARG A 447 -23.86 -25.51 3.90
CA ARG A 447 -22.63 -25.03 4.56
C ARG A 447 -22.24 -25.93 5.73
N LYS A 448 -20.97 -26.35 5.75
CA LYS A 448 -20.37 -27.12 6.84
C LYS A 448 -19.22 -26.33 7.46
N ARG A 449 -19.16 -26.27 8.79
CA ARG A 449 -18.04 -25.69 9.54
C ARG A 449 -17.49 -26.69 10.52
N MET A 450 -16.16 -26.74 10.66
CA MET A 450 -15.48 -27.60 11.61
C MET A 450 -14.14 -26.99 12.04
N THR A 451 -13.63 -27.49 13.15
CA THR A 451 -12.27 -27.16 13.62
C THR A 451 -11.28 -28.14 13.00
N ILE A 452 -10.14 -27.63 12.53
CA ILE A 452 -9.05 -28.43 11.99
C ILE A 452 -7.73 -28.02 12.66
N ARG A 453 -6.91 -29.01 12.99
CA ARG A 453 -5.60 -28.83 13.61
C ARG A 453 -4.59 -29.68 12.85
N PHE A 454 -3.46 -29.08 12.50
CA PHE A 454 -2.37 -29.77 11.80
C PHE A 454 -1.32 -30.23 12.81
N SER A 455 -0.81 -31.45 12.63
CA SER A 455 0.20 -32.06 13.51
C SER A 455 1.61 -31.98 12.91
N GLN A 456 2.65 -32.16 13.75
CA GLN A 456 4.02 -32.31 13.25
C GLN A 456 4.20 -33.58 12.42
N GLU A 457 3.42 -34.62 12.74
CA GLU A 457 3.44 -35.87 12.01
C GLU A 457 2.88 -35.72 10.59
N ASP A 458 1.90 -34.85 10.37
CA ASP A 458 1.39 -34.51 9.02
C ASP A 458 2.45 -33.80 8.19
N LEU A 459 3.15 -32.84 8.81
CA LEU A 459 4.21 -32.08 8.17
C LEU A 459 5.36 -33.01 7.75
N LYS A 460 5.81 -33.89 8.66
CA LYS A 460 6.87 -34.87 8.38
C LYS A 460 6.47 -35.82 7.26
N ASN A 461 5.30 -36.44 7.35
CA ASN A 461 4.87 -37.44 6.38
C ASN A 461 4.63 -36.85 5.00
N PHE A 462 4.11 -35.61 4.91
CA PHE A 462 4.01 -34.90 3.64
C PHE A 462 5.38 -34.64 3.03
N SER A 463 6.35 -34.16 3.82
CA SER A 463 7.72 -33.93 3.34
C SER A 463 8.38 -35.22 2.84
N ASP A 464 8.21 -36.33 3.57
CA ASP A 464 8.75 -37.62 3.18
C ASP A 464 8.09 -38.14 1.89
N ALA A 465 6.76 -38.07 1.79
CA ALA A 465 6.03 -38.54 0.61
C ALA A 465 6.22 -37.65 -0.64
N SER A 466 6.39 -36.33 -0.48
CA SER A 466 6.56 -35.38 -1.58
C SER A 466 8.01 -35.12 -1.97
N SER A 467 8.97 -35.52 -1.12
CA SER A 467 10.38 -35.10 -1.20
C SER A 467 10.58 -33.58 -1.20
N ASP A 468 9.57 -32.81 -0.78
CA ASP A 468 9.75 -31.38 -0.53
C ASP A 468 10.47 -31.19 0.80
N LYS A 469 11.75 -30.80 0.70
CA LYS A 469 12.69 -30.57 1.80
C LYS A 469 12.96 -29.08 2.03
N ASN A 470 12.07 -28.19 1.58
CA ASN A 470 12.27 -26.76 1.74
C ASN A 470 12.40 -26.38 3.24
N PRO A 471 13.50 -25.70 3.63
CA PRO A 471 13.82 -25.45 5.03
C PRO A 471 12.86 -24.48 5.72
N LEU A 472 12.04 -23.72 4.98
CA LEU A 472 10.96 -22.90 5.56
C LEU A 472 9.98 -23.75 6.38
N HIS A 473 9.78 -25.01 6.00
CA HIS A 473 8.82 -25.91 6.62
C HIS A 473 9.47 -26.81 7.68
N LEU A 474 10.77 -27.06 7.57
CA LEU A 474 11.47 -28.11 8.34
C LEU A 474 12.52 -27.58 9.32
N SER A 475 13.06 -26.38 9.10
CA SER A 475 14.17 -25.85 9.89
C SER A 475 13.72 -24.67 10.75
N GLU A 476 13.76 -24.83 12.07
CA GLU A 476 13.56 -23.71 13.00
C GLU A 476 14.58 -22.59 12.76
N LEU A 477 15.83 -22.93 12.50
CA LEU A 477 16.91 -21.98 12.27
C LEU A 477 16.67 -21.14 11.02
N TYR A 478 16.24 -21.77 9.93
CA TYR A 478 15.91 -21.07 8.69
C TYR A 478 14.66 -20.21 8.86
N ALA A 479 13.57 -20.78 9.37
CA ALA A 479 12.30 -20.05 9.51
C ALA A 479 12.39 -18.86 10.49
N ARG A 480 13.30 -18.90 11.46
CA ARG A 480 13.61 -17.75 12.32
C ARG A 480 14.06 -16.53 11.56
N LYS A 481 14.85 -16.70 10.48
CA LYS A 481 15.33 -15.63 9.58
C LYS A 481 14.25 -15.14 8.61
N THR A 482 12.99 -15.47 8.87
CA THR A 482 11.85 -15.01 8.09
C THR A 482 10.87 -14.25 9.00
N PRO A 483 9.96 -13.45 8.43
CA PRO A 483 8.93 -12.75 9.20
C PRO A 483 8.06 -13.68 10.06
N PHE A 484 8.00 -14.98 9.75
CA PHE A 484 7.20 -15.93 10.50
C PHE A 484 7.82 -16.36 11.83
N GLY A 485 9.15 -16.31 11.94
CA GLY A 485 9.90 -16.66 13.14
C GLY A 485 9.89 -18.15 13.54
N LYS A 486 9.11 -18.99 12.85
CA LYS A 486 8.97 -20.43 13.10
C LYS A 486 8.51 -21.17 11.83
N PRO A 487 8.70 -22.49 11.73
CA PRO A 487 8.36 -23.24 10.53
C PRO A 487 6.88 -23.10 10.14
N VAL A 488 6.64 -22.90 8.84
CA VAL A 488 5.31 -22.75 8.25
C VAL A 488 4.85 -24.11 7.71
N LEU A 489 3.56 -24.43 7.75
CA LEU A 489 3.00 -25.64 7.14
C LEU A 489 3.04 -25.55 5.61
N PHE A 490 3.25 -26.67 4.93
CA PHE A 490 3.13 -26.74 3.47
C PHE A 490 1.70 -26.35 3.02
N GLY A 491 1.60 -25.38 2.10
CA GLY A 491 0.29 -24.95 1.56
C GLY A 491 -0.45 -26.09 0.85
N ALA A 492 0.27 -26.90 0.08
CA ALA A 492 -0.29 -28.08 -0.60
C ALA A 492 -0.84 -29.12 0.40
N LEU A 493 -0.15 -29.37 1.51
CA LEU A 493 -0.64 -30.23 2.61
C LEU A 493 -1.94 -29.69 3.19
N ALA A 494 -2.00 -28.40 3.53
CA ALA A 494 -3.21 -27.77 4.05
C ALA A 494 -4.37 -27.89 3.05
N GLY A 495 -4.10 -27.69 1.76
CA GLY A 495 -5.03 -27.89 0.66
C GLY A 495 -5.60 -29.29 0.61
N LEU A 496 -4.75 -30.31 0.65
CA LEU A 496 -5.14 -31.72 0.65
C LEU A 496 -6.01 -32.07 1.85
N ILE A 497 -5.57 -31.74 3.06
CA ILE A 497 -6.34 -32.03 4.28
C ILE A 497 -7.71 -31.32 4.23
N CYS A 498 -7.78 -30.08 3.77
CA CYS A 498 -9.06 -29.37 3.62
C CYS A 498 -9.97 -30.01 2.55
N LEU A 499 -9.42 -30.53 1.46
CA LEU A 499 -10.17 -31.28 0.44
C LEU A 499 -10.74 -32.59 1.00
N ALA A 500 -9.97 -33.30 1.83
CA ALA A 500 -10.42 -34.55 2.47
C ALA A 500 -11.69 -34.35 3.31
N GLN A 501 -11.90 -33.14 3.85
CA GLN A 501 -13.08 -32.81 4.67
C GLN A 501 -14.34 -32.46 3.86
N ALA A 502 -14.23 -32.27 2.54
CA ALA A 502 -15.38 -32.05 1.67
C ALA A 502 -16.20 -33.34 1.49
N GLU A 503 -17.47 -33.26 1.07
CA GLU A 503 -18.26 -34.48 0.83
C GLU A 503 -17.67 -35.31 -0.31
N GLU A 504 -17.74 -36.64 -0.20
CA GLU A 504 -17.35 -37.57 -1.25
C GLU A 504 -18.36 -37.57 -2.40
N ARG A 505 -17.85 -37.64 -3.63
CA ARG A 505 -18.67 -37.60 -4.84
C ARG A 505 -18.58 -38.92 -5.59
N GLN A 506 -19.71 -39.61 -5.71
CA GLN A 506 -19.79 -40.81 -6.55
C GLN A 506 -19.80 -40.42 -8.03
N ASN A 507 -19.09 -41.18 -8.86
CA ASN A 507 -19.03 -41.05 -10.32
C ASN A 507 -18.51 -39.70 -10.87
N LEU A 508 -17.90 -38.87 -10.01
CA LEU A 508 -17.27 -37.61 -10.41
C LEU A 508 -15.80 -37.62 -10.04
N ILE A 509 -14.98 -36.94 -10.85
CA ILE A 509 -13.53 -36.77 -10.63
C ILE A 509 -13.16 -35.29 -10.63
N LEU A 510 -12.14 -34.93 -9.85
CA LEU A 510 -11.62 -33.57 -9.79
C LEU A 510 -11.03 -33.16 -11.15
N SER A 511 -11.65 -32.16 -11.78
CA SER A 511 -11.29 -31.68 -13.13
C SER A 511 -10.52 -30.37 -13.10
N LYS A 512 -10.77 -29.54 -12.09
CA LYS A 512 -10.09 -28.25 -11.92
C LYS A 512 -10.00 -27.90 -10.45
N ILE A 513 -8.87 -27.34 -10.06
CA ILE A 513 -8.68 -26.82 -8.71
C ILE A 513 -7.93 -25.50 -8.73
N VAL A 514 -8.37 -24.60 -7.85
CA VAL A 514 -7.67 -23.35 -7.55
C VAL A 514 -7.49 -23.27 -6.05
N MET A 515 -6.24 -23.14 -5.61
CA MET A 515 -5.87 -22.85 -4.22
C MET A 515 -5.19 -21.48 -4.15
N GLU A 516 -5.58 -20.67 -3.19
CA GLU A 516 -4.93 -19.39 -2.87
C GLU A 516 -4.48 -19.45 -1.41
N PHE A 517 -3.26 -19.01 -1.12
CA PHE A 517 -2.61 -19.08 0.20
C PHE A 517 -2.27 -17.67 0.70
N PRO A 518 -3.23 -16.87 1.19
CA PRO A 518 -2.99 -15.48 1.53
C PRO A 518 -2.08 -15.27 2.75
N GLU A 519 -2.01 -16.25 3.65
CA GLU A 519 -1.38 -16.13 4.97
C GLU A 519 -0.74 -17.47 5.40
N PRO A 520 0.31 -17.44 6.25
CA PRO A 520 0.97 -18.65 6.72
C PRO A 520 0.06 -19.47 7.65
N ILE A 521 0.24 -20.80 7.61
CA ILE A 521 -0.42 -21.76 8.50
C ILE A 521 0.65 -22.41 9.37
N PHE A 522 0.34 -22.65 10.64
CA PHE A 522 1.24 -23.29 11.62
C PHE A 522 0.62 -24.53 12.24
N VAL A 523 1.47 -25.49 12.58
CA VAL A 523 1.12 -26.69 13.36
C VAL A 523 0.68 -26.33 14.79
N GLY A 524 -0.22 -27.13 15.35
CA GLY A 524 -0.64 -27.01 16.75
C GLY A 524 -1.62 -25.86 17.06
N ILE A 525 -2.15 -25.20 16.03
CA ILE A 525 -3.18 -24.17 16.15
C ILE A 525 -4.51 -24.74 15.62
N ASP A 526 -5.59 -24.44 16.34
CA ASP A 526 -6.94 -24.79 15.93
C ASP A 526 -7.49 -23.74 14.95
N TYR A 527 -7.79 -24.16 13.73
CA TYR A 527 -8.35 -23.32 12.67
C TYR A 527 -9.80 -23.68 12.38
N THR A 528 -10.55 -22.75 11.80
CA THR A 528 -11.92 -23.03 11.34
C THR A 528 -11.91 -23.30 9.83
N LEU A 529 -12.38 -24.48 9.41
CA LEU A 529 -12.64 -24.79 8.01
C LEU A 529 -14.13 -24.57 7.72
N GLU A 530 -14.43 -23.77 6.71
CA GLU A 530 -15.77 -23.62 6.15
C GLU A 530 -15.81 -24.19 4.74
N THR A 531 -16.73 -25.14 4.50
CA THR A 531 -16.98 -25.72 3.18
C THR A 531 -18.40 -25.37 2.74
N ILE A 532 -18.52 -24.89 1.50
CA ILE A 532 -19.76 -24.50 0.85
C ILE A 532 -19.96 -25.40 -0.37
N GLU A 533 -20.96 -26.26 -0.30
CA GLU A 533 -21.40 -27.11 -1.41
C GLU A 533 -22.32 -26.30 -2.31
N VAL A 534 -21.78 -25.85 -3.45
CA VAL A 534 -22.51 -25.00 -4.40
C VAL A 534 -23.40 -25.86 -5.32
N SER A 535 -22.92 -27.06 -5.64
CA SER A 535 -23.58 -28.10 -6.44
C SER A 535 -22.76 -29.39 -6.33
N PRO A 536 -23.28 -30.56 -6.73
CA PRO A 536 -22.48 -31.80 -6.76
C PRO A 536 -21.14 -31.66 -7.50
N GLU A 537 -21.09 -30.85 -8.55
CA GLU A 537 -19.88 -30.61 -9.36
C GLU A 537 -18.96 -29.51 -8.82
N ARG A 538 -19.32 -28.81 -7.75
CA ARG A 538 -18.59 -27.60 -7.34
C ARG A 538 -18.62 -27.35 -5.84
N VAL A 539 -17.42 -27.32 -5.27
CA VAL A 539 -17.20 -27.00 -3.86
C VAL A 539 -16.28 -25.81 -3.70
N LYS A 540 -16.49 -25.06 -2.63
CA LYS A 540 -15.56 -24.04 -2.15
C LYS A 540 -15.26 -24.26 -0.69
N SER A 541 -13.99 -24.22 -0.34
CA SER A 541 -13.56 -24.31 1.06
C SER A 541 -12.71 -23.11 1.43
N SER A 542 -12.76 -22.67 2.68
CA SER A 542 -11.93 -21.59 3.20
C SER A 542 -11.50 -21.91 4.62
N LEU A 543 -10.21 -21.78 4.87
CA LEU A 543 -9.60 -21.98 6.18
C LEU A 543 -9.37 -20.63 6.85
N TYR A 544 -9.71 -20.54 8.13
CA TYR A 544 -9.66 -19.29 8.89
C TYR A 544 -8.89 -19.43 10.20
N ASP A 545 -8.17 -18.36 10.55
CA ASP A 545 -7.77 -18.04 11.93
C ASP A 545 -8.54 -16.79 12.38
N GLY A 546 -9.55 -16.99 13.24
CA GLY A 546 -10.56 -15.97 13.50
C GLY A 546 -11.29 -15.58 12.21
N LYS A 547 -11.26 -14.30 11.83
CA LYS A 547 -11.80 -13.82 10.54
C LYS A 547 -10.79 -13.79 9.40
N ARG A 548 -9.50 -14.04 9.66
CA ARG A 548 -8.46 -14.01 8.62
C ARG A 548 -8.54 -15.27 7.78
N ILE A 549 -8.45 -15.13 6.46
CA ILE A 549 -8.50 -16.27 5.53
C ILE A 549 -7.06 -16.71 5.25
N LEU A 550 -6.74 -17.95 5.58
CA LEU A 550 -5.41 -18.55 5.40
C LEU A 550 -5.29 -19.35 4.10
N LEU A 551 -6.39 -19.94 3.67
CA LEU A 551 -6.45 -20.77 2.47
C LEU A 551 -7.84 -20.68 1.85
N LYS A 552 -7.91 -20.55 0.54
CA LYS A 552 -9.15 -20.66 -0.24
C LYS A 552 -9.00 -21.74 -1.27
N ILE A 553 -10.00 -22.61 -1.38
CA ILE A 553 -10.07 -23.69 -2.35
C ILE A 553 -11.33 -23.53 -3.18
N SER A 554 -11.20 -23.66 -4.49
CA SER A 554 -12.33 -23.86 -5.40
C SER A 554 -12.04 -25.08 -6.25
N ALA A 555 -12.83 -26.13 -6.05
CA ALA A 555 -12.72 -27.38 -6.81
C ALA A 555 -13.96 -27.57 -7.70
N ILE A 556 -13.72 -28.10 -8.91
CA ILE A 556 -14.75 -28.43 -9.90
C ILE A 556 -14.57 -29.88 -10.29
N TYR A 557 -15.64 -30.65 -10.23
CA TYR A 557 -15.70 -32.06 -10.56
C TYR A 557 -16.48 -32.28 -11.86
N ARG A 558 -16.20 -33.39 -12.55
CA ARG A 558 -16.92 -33.80 -13.77
C ARG A 558 -17.07 -35.32 -13.78
N ALA A 559 -18.01 -35.83 -14.58
CA ALA A 559 -18.08 -37.27 -14.83
C ALA A 559 -16.77 -37.79 -15.43
N GLY A 560 -16.26 -38.90 -14.90
CA GLY A 560 -15.04 -39.54 -15.38
C GLY A 560 -14.77 -40.84 -14.63
N LYS A 561 -13.83 -41.62 -15.16
CA LYS A 561 -13.40 -42.86 -14.51
C LYS A 561 -12.36 -42.54 -13.44
N ILE A 562 -12.39 -43.29 -12.35
CA ILE A 562 -11.38 -43.26 -11.30
C ILE A 562 -10.07 -43.75 -11.93
N ASP A 563 -8.98 -43.03 -11.72
CA ASP A 563 -7.68 -43.43 -12.24
C ASP A 563 -7.18 -44.67 -11.46
N ASN A 564 -6.60 -45.65 -12.13
CA ASN A 564 -5.85 -46.70 -11.45
C ASN A 564 -4.53 -46.09 -10.93
N PRO A 565 -4.15 -46.31 -9.67
CA PRO A 565 -2.86 -45.86 -9.18
C PRO A 565 -1.74 -46.58 -9.94
N GLY A 566 -0.88 -45.80 -10.59
CA GLY A 566 0.33 -46.33 -11.20
C GLY A 566 1.39 -46.71 -10.16
N LYS A 567 2.45 -47.39 -10.58
CA LYS A 567 3.52 -47.81 -9.66
C LYS A 567 4.42 -46.64 -9.31
N ILE A 568 4.74 -46.48 -8.02
CA ILE A 568 5.76 -45.52 -7.57
C ILE A 568 7.13 -45.90 -8.14
N ASP A 569 7.81 -44.93 -8.75
CA ASP A 569 9.22 -45.05 -9.12
C ASP A 569 10.12 -44.53 -7.99
N ILE A 570 10.61 -45.44 -7.16
CA ILE A 570 11.56 -45.13 -6.07
C ILE A 570 12.94 -44.70 -6.59
N ASN A 571 13.22 -44.83 -7.88
CA ASN A 571 14.49 -44.39 -8.47
C ASN A 571 14.34 -43.07 -9.23
N CYS A 572 13.15 -42.45 -9.23
CA CYS A 572 12.94 -41.16 -9.85
C CYS A 572 13.90 -40.11 -9.24
N PRO A 573 14.74 -39.45 -10.06
CA PRO A 573 15.76 -38.53 -9.56
C PRO A 573 15.11 -37.24 -9.07
N LEU A 574 15.01 -37.09 -7.75
CA LEU A 574 14.50 -35.90 -7.08
C LEU A 574 15.64 -35.19 -6.36
N ARG A 575 15.61 -33.87 -6.34
CA ARG A 575 16.50 -33.04 -5.51
C ARG A 575 16.39 -33.41 -4.03
N THR A 576 17.54 -33.51 -3.38
CA THR A 576 17.67 -33.61 -1.93
C THR A 576 17.72 -32.24 -1.27
N GLU A 577 18.30 -31.24 -1.96
CA GLU A 577 18.40 -29.85 -1.51
C GLU A 577 17.63 -28.92 -2.46
N PRO A 578 16.88 -27.94 -1.93
CA PRO A 578 16.19 -26.96 -2.75
C PRO A 578 17.19 -26.03 -3.45
N THR A 579 16.81 -25.56 -4.63
CA THR A 579 17.49 -24.45 -5.31
C THR A 579 17.37 -23.15 -4.50
N ASP A 580 18.25 -22.18 -4.74
CA ASP A 580 18.25 -20.88 -4.07
C ASP A 580 18.19 -19.72 -5.08
N TRP A 581 17.14 -19.68 -5.90
CA TRP A 581 17.01 -18.66 -6.94
C TRP A 581 16.64 -17.29 -6.36
N ARG A 582 17.51 -16.30 -6.55
CA ARG A 582 17.18 -14.90 -6.27
C ARG A 582 16.37 -14.32 -7.42
N LEU A 583 15.62 -13.26 -7.14
CA LEU A 583 14.81 -12.61 -8.16
C LEU A 583 15.66 -12.07 -9.33
N SER A 584 16.90 -11.65 -9.05
CA SER A 584 17.91 -11.23 -10.05
C SER A 584 18.34 -12.35 -10.99
N ASP A 585 18.24 -13.60 -10.56
CA ASP A 585 18.72 -14.76 -11.31
C ASP A 585 17.64 -15.26 -12.30
N LEU A 586 16.40 -14.79 -12.12
CA LEU A 586 15.23 -15.23 -12.87
C LEU A 586 14.99 -14.35 -14.09
N ASN A 587 14.76 -15.00 -15.22
CA ASN A 587 14.49 -14.32 -16.48
C ASN A 587 13.14 -14.74 -17.06
N LEU A 588 12.45 -13.79 -17.70
CA LEU A 588 11.20 -14.06 -18.40
C LEU A 588 11.43 -15.14 -19.48
N GLY A 589 10.61 -16.18 -19.48
CA GLY A 589 10.72 -17.29 -20.43
C GLY A 589 11.67 -18.43 -20.01
N MET A 590 12.43 -18.27 -18.92
CA MET A 590 13.23 -19.35 -18.33
C MET A 590 12.35 -20.57 -18.09
N THR A 591 12.83 -21.75 -18.51
CA THR A 591 12.05 -22.99 -18.45
C THR A 591 12.87 -24.09 -17.78
N ILE A 592 12.30 -24.72 -16.76
CA ILE A 592 12.84 -25.94 -16.13
C ILE A 592 12.04 -27.16 -16.57
N LYS A 593 12.71 -28.31 -16.63
CA LYS A 593 12.09 -29.61 -16.97
C LYS A 593 12.62 -30.66 -16.01
N GLY A 594 11.78 -31.63 -15.66
CA GLY A 594 12.18 -32.71 -14.78
C GLY A 594 11.19 -33.85 -14.76
N LYS A 595 11.46 -34.81 -13.88
CA LYS A 595 10.60 -35.95 -13.58
C LYS A 595 10.22 -35.93 -12.11
N TYR A 596 9.09 -36.55 -11.78
CA TYR A 596 8.62 -36.68 -10.43
C TYR A 596 7.83 -37.97 -10.24
N SER A 597 8.08 -38.63 -9.11
CA SER A 597 7.24 -39.68 -8.54
C SER A 597 7.17 -39.41 -7.04
N PRO A 598 6.01 -39.58 -6.38
CA PRO A 598 5.96 -39.55 -4.92
C PRO A 598 6.87 -40.62 -4.31
N ARG A 599 7.23 -40.48 -3.03
CA ARG A 599 8.05 -41.44 -2.28
C ARG A 599 7.23 -42.15 -1.21
N LEU A 600 7.70 -43.32 -0.77
CA LEU A 600 7.16 -43.95 0.44
C LEU A 600 7.44 -43.03 1.64
N PRO A 601 6.45 -42.77 2.52
CA PRO A 601 5.20 -43.52 2.68
C PRO A 601 3.96 -42.85 2.02
N PHE A 602 3.90 -42.71 0.70
CA PHE A 602 2.79 -42.06 -0.02
C PHE A 602 1.43 -42.73 0.21
N GLU A 603 1.32 -44.05 0.05
CA GLU A 603 0.05 -44.77 0.16
C GLU A 603 -0.55 -44.62 1.56
N THR A 604 0.23 -44.93 2.59
CA THR A 604 -0.21 -44.82 3.98
C THR A 604 -0.46 -43.38 4.40
N PHE A 605 0.28 -42.41 3.85
CA PHE A 605 -0.02 -40.97 4.02
C PHE A 605 -1.40 -40.61 3.47
N THR A 606 -1.74 -41.07 2.25
CA THR A 606 -3.06 -40.79 1.65
C THR A 606 -4.21 -41.46 2.39
N GLU A 607 -4.03 -42.69 2.85
CA GLU A 607 -5.03 -43.43 3.63
C GLU A 607 -5.28 -42.75 4.98
N ARG A 608 -4.22 -42.40 5.72
CA ARG A 608 -4.34 -41.76 7.03
C ARG A 608 -5.09 -40.45 7.00
N LEU A 609 -4.90 -39.65 5.94
CA LEU A 609 -5.57 -38.36 5.78
C LEU A 609 -6.97 -38.45 5.17
N GLY A 610 -7.47 -39.66 4.87
CA GLY A 610 -8.76 -39.84 4.19
C GLY A 610 -8.78 -39.27 2.77
N LEU A 611 -7.62 -39.26 2.10
CA LEU A 611 -7.47 -38.77 0.73
C LEU A 611 -7.73 -39.85 -0.31
N ASP A 612 -7.73 -41.14 0.07
CA ASP A 612 -7.99 -42.26 -0.84
C ASP A 612 -9.47 -42.34 -1.20
N ARG A 613 -9.89 -41.41 -2.06
CA ARG A 613 -11.27 -41.23 -2.48
C ARG A 613 -11.38 -41.33 -4.00
N PRO A 614 -12.45 -41.97 -4.52
CA PRO A 614 -12.77 -42.04 -5.94
C PRO A 614 -12.69 -40.69 -6.69
N ASP A 615 -13.12 -39.60 -6.05
CA ASP A 615 -13.26 -38.29 -6.68
C ASP A 615 -11.97 -37.47 -6.75
N LEU A 616 -10.95 -37.86 -5.99
CA LEU A 616 -9.60 -37.29 -6.04
C LEU A 616 -8.68 -38.23 -6.84
N GLY A 617 -8.55 -39.48 -6.38
CA GLY A 617 -7.60 -40.45 -6.91
C GLY A 617 -6.14 -40.13 -6.56
N LYS A 618 -5.32 -41.18 -6.39
CA LYS A 618 -3.90 -41.07 -5.99
C LYS A 618 -3.07 -40.23 -6.98
N ASN A 619 -3.36 -40.34 -8.28
CA ASN A 619 -2.61 -39.61 -9.30
C ASN A 619 -2.78 -38.08 -9.20
N ARG A 620 -3.97 -37.57 -8.84
CA ARG A 620 -4.20 -36.12 -8.64
C ARG A 620 -3.57 -35.62 -7.35
N ILE A 621 -3.54 -36.45 -6.31
CA ILE A 621 -2.85 -36.11 -5.06
C ILE A 621 -1.34 -35.98 -5.32
N ALA A 622 -0.75 -36.92 -6.06
CA ALA A 622 0.65 -36.86 -6.46
C ALA A 622 0.97 -35.60 -7.30
N LEU A 623 0.08 -35.18 -8.22
CA LEU A 623 0.24 -33.91 -8.96
C LEU A 623 0.16 -32.66 -8.07
N LEU A 624 -0.72 -32.66 -7.06
CA LEU A 624 -0.80 -31.55 -6.12
C LEU A 624 0.45 -31.46 -5.24
N MET A 625 1.02 -32.60 -4.85
CA MET A 625 2.32 -32.68 -4.16
C MET A 625 3.46 -32.19 -5.05
N LEU A 626 3.49 -32.61 -6.32
CA LEU A 626 4.45 -32.13 -7.31
C LEU A 626 4.41 -30.59 -7.45
N CYS A 627 3.24 -29.96 -7.37
CA CYS A 627 3.20 -28.50 -7.43
C CYS A 627 3.84 -27.82 -6.21
N GLY A 628 3.73 -28.43 -5.03
CA GLY A 628 4.49 -28.02 -3.85
C GLY A 628 5.99 -28.18 -4.09
N TYR A 629 6.41 -29.38 -4.51
CA TYR A 629 7.79 -29.71 -4.84
C TYR A 629 8.41 -28.75 -5.88
N LEU A 630 7.70 -28.45 -6.96
CA LEU A 630 8.18 -27.51 -7.98
C LEU A 630 8.51 -26.15 -7.40
N VAL A 631 7.60 -25.60 -6.58
CA VAL A 631 7.79 -24.27 -5.99
C VAL A 631 8.85 -24.32 -4.88
N GLY A 632 8.81 -25.35 -4.03
CA GLY A 632 9.63 -25.50 -2.84
C GLY A 632 11.06 -25.97 -3.10
N MET A 633 11.30 -26.75 -4.16
CA MET A 633 12.60 -27.38 -4.45
C MET A 633 13.23 -26.89 -5.75
N GLU A 634 12.44 -26.64 -6.80
CA GLU A 634 12.99 -26.39 -8.15
C GLU A 634 13.04 -24.90 -8.52
N LEU A 635 11.94 -24.17 -8.34
CA LEU A 635 11.83 -22.78 -8.77
C LEU A 635 10.68 -22.07 -8.04
N PRO A 636 10.93 -21.03 -7.23
CA PRO A 636 12.23 -20.47 -6.84
C PRO A 636 13.05 -21.32 -5.87
N GLY A 637 12.50 -22.41 -5.32
CA GLY A 637 13.19 -23.25 -4.34
C GLY A 637 13.06 -22.71 -2.92
N CYS A 638 14.17 -22.66 -2.18
CA CYS A 638 14.17 -22.40 -0.74
C CYS A 638 13.53 -21.04 -0.41
N ARG A 639 13.67 -20.03 -1.27
CA ARG A 639 13.10 -18.67 -1.12
C ARG A 639 11.60 -18.55 -1.39
N ALA A 640 10.94 -19.61 -1.84
CA ALA A 640 9.56 -19.53 -2.31
C ALA A 640 8.54 -19.35 -1.17
N LEU A 641 7.61 -18.42 -1.33
CA LEU A 641 6.33 -18.39 -0.60
C LEU A 641 5.21 -18.68 -1.57
N PHE A 642 4.63 -19.87 -1.46
CA PHE A 642 3.58 -20.31 -2.37
C PHE A 642 2.32 -19.46 -2.20
N ASN A 643 1.90 -18.74 -3.24
CA ASN A 643 0.78 -17.79 -3.21
C ASN A 643 -0.48 -18.38 -3.85
N ARG A 644 -0.34 -19.08 -4.99
CA ARG A 644 -1.48 -19.59 -5.75
C ARG A 644 -1.13 -20.82 -6.57
N LEU A 645 -2.05 -21.77 -6.61
CA LEU A 645 -2.07 -22.88 -7.55
C LEU A 645 -3.39 -22.89 -8.34
N SER A 646 -3.31 -23.08 -9.66
CA SER A 646 -4.48 -23.26 -10.52
C SER A 646 -4.22 -24.33 -11.57
N LEU A 647 -4.82 -25.52 -11.41
CA LEU A 647 -4.64 -26.66 -12.31
C LEU A 647 -5.94 -27.06 -12.99
N ASN A 648 -5.83 -27.50 -14.25
CA ASN A 648 -6.86 -28.27 -14.94
C ASN A 648 -6.31 -29.67 -15.19
N PHE A 649 -7.04 -30.69 -14.73
CA PHE A 649 -6.70 -32.10 -14.89
C PHE A 649 -7.28 -32.61 -16.22
N LEU A 650 -6.47 -33.36 -16.96
CA LEU A 650 -6.80 -33.88 -18.29
C LEU A 650 -6.84 -35.42 -18.24
N ASP A 651 -5.78 -36.09 -18.70
CA ASP A 651 -5.66 -37.55 -18.82
C ASP A 651 -4.53 -38.08 -17.94
N ILE A 652 -4.86 -38.72 -16.82
CA ILE A 652 -3.88 -39.09 -15.80
C ILE A 652 -3.86 -40.61 -15.65
N SER A 653 -2.88 -41.24 -16.29
CA SER A 653 -2.75 -42.70 -16.30
C SER A 653 -1.81 -43.26 -15.21
N ASP A 654 -0.95 -42.44 -14.62
CA ASP A 654 0.09 -42.87 -13.68
C ASP A 654 0.33 -41.82 -12.57
N VAL A 655 1.05 -42.21 -11.51
CA VAL A 655 1.60 -41.34 -10.45
C VAL A 655 2.99 -40.79 -10.80
N GLN A 656 3.58 -41.23 -11.91
CA GLN A 656 4.84 -40.75 -12.45
C GLN A 656 4.61 -39.64 -13.48
N PHE A 657 5.30 -38.52 -13.31
CA PHE A 657 5.15 -37.35 -14.17
C PHE A 657 6.48 -36.88 -14.73
N SER A 658 6.48 -36.43 -15.97
CA SER A 658 7.45 -35.43 -16.41
C SER A 658 6.78 -34.05 -16.44
N TYR A 659 7.55 -32.99 -16.26
CA TYR A 659 6.99 -31.64 -16.19
C TYR A 659 7.82 -30.64 -16.99
N THR A 660 7.17 -29.57 -17.41
CA THR A 660 7.81 -28.33 -17.84
C THR A 660 7.20 -27.17 -17.05
N ALA A 661 8.04 -26.30 -16.51
CA ALA A 661 7.62 -25.09 -15.81
C ALA A 661 8.35 -23.88 -16.41
N LYS A 662 7.60 -22.92 -16.94
CA LYS A 662 8.13 -21.75 -17.63
C LYS A 662 7.75 -20.48 -16.89
N ILE A 663 8.72 -19.60 -16.64
CA ILE A 663 8.48 -18.27 -16.08
C ILE A 663 7.71 -17.44 -17.11
N LYS A 664 6.46 -17.13 -16.77
CA LYS A 664 5.53 -16.35 -17.59
C LYS A 664 5.50 -14.88 -17.21
N GLU A 665 5.74 -14.57 -15.94
CA GLU A 665 5.73 -13.21 -15.41
C GLU A 665 6.66 -13.11 -14.20
N ILE A 666 7.39 -12.00 -14.12
CA ILE A 666 8.15 -11.57 -12.95
C ILE A 666 7.68 -10.16 -12.60
N ASN A 667 7.11 -9.99 -11.42
CA ASN A 667 6.75 -8.69 -10.88
C ASN A 667 7.78 -8.29 -9.83
N LEU A 668 8.70 -7.41 -10.24
CA LEU A 668 9.78 -6.92 -9.39
C LEU A 668 9.30 -6.04 -8.22
N GLU A 669 8.14 -5.41 -8.36
CA GLU A 669 7.62 -4.56 -7.28
C GLU A 669 7.28 -5.42 -6.06
N ILE A 670 6.50 -6.50 -6.26
CA ILE A 670 6.02 -7.36 -5.17
C ILE A 670 6.79 -8.68 -5.06
N ASP A 671 7.96 -8.80 -5.69
CA ASP A 671 8.77 -10.02 -5.77
C ASP A 671 7.99 -11.28 -6.16
N LEU A 672 7.01 -11.17 -7.06
CA LEU A 672 6.13 -12.28 -7.44
C LEU A 672 6.59 -12.90 -8.76
N VAL A 673 6.64 -14.23 -8.81
CA VAL A 673 6.89 -15.00 -10.03
C VAL A 673 5.66 -15.84 -10.36
N LYS A 674 5.29 -15.88 -11.64
CA LYS A 674 4.25 -16.77 -12.17
C LYS A 674 4.85 -17.78 -13.13
N LEU A 675 4.53 -19.05 -12.92
CA LEU A 675 4.98 -20.19 -13.70
C LEU A 675 3.80 -20.77 -14.47
N ASP A 676 3.90 -20.87 -15.79
CA ASP A 676 3.04 -21.75 -16.59
C ASP A 676 3.60 -23.18 -16.51
N VAL A 677 2.77 -24.14 -16.10
CA VAL A 677 3.18 -25.53 -15.87
C VAL A 677 2.40 -26.51 -16.73
N ASN A 678 3.13 -27.48 -17.30
CA ASN A 678 2.55 -28.65 -17.98
C ASN A 678 3.13 -29.92 -17.37
N PHE A 679 2.24 -30.86 -17.05
CA PHE A 679 2.56 -32.17 -16.49
C PHE A 679 2.16 -33.26 -17.49
N PHE A 680 3.00 -34.27 -17.62
CA PHE A 680 2.83 -35.33 -18.59
C PHE A 680 2.90 -36.71 -17.94
N SER A 681 1.94 -37.58 -18.27
CA SER A 681 1.91 -39.01 -17.95
C SER A 681 2.01 -39.79 -19.26
N GLU A 682 2.92 -40.74 -19.38
CA GLU A 682 3.12 -41.55 -20.61
C GLU A 682 3.19 -40.70 -21.91
N LYS A 683 3.85 -39.53 -21.85
CA LYS A 683 3.97 -38.52 -22.93
C LYS A 683 2.68 -37.78 -23.31
N LYS A 684 1.54 -38.04 -22.67
CA LYS A 684 0.31 -37.26 -22.80
C LYS A 684 0.23 -36.19 -21.71
N ILE A 685 -0.45 -35.09 -21.98
CA ILE A 685 -0.64 -34.03 -20.98
C ILE A 685 -1.62 -34.50 -19.90
N ALA A 686 -1.12 -34.68 -18.69
CA ALA A 686 -1.89 -35.09 -17.51
C ALA A 686 -2.59 -33.91 -16.83
N ALA A 687 -1.89 -32.78 -16.72
CA ALA A 687 -2.47 -31.55 -16.19
C ALA A 687 -1.71 -30.33 -16.72
N GLN A 688 -2.38 -29.19 -16.73
CA GLN A 688 -1.77 -27.91 -17.08
C GLN A 688 -2.37 -26.77 -16.25
N GLY A 689 -1.56 -25.75 -15.98
CA GLY A 689 -1.99 -24.67 -15.11
C GLY A 689 -0.95 -23.59 -14.86
N GLU A 690 -1.18 -22.86 -13.78
CA GLU A 690 -0.33 -21.75 -13.34
C GLU A 690 -0.02 -21.90 -11.84
N LEU A 691 1.24 -21.71 -11.47
CA LEU A 691 1.71 -21.59 -10.10
C LEU A 691 2.22 -20.17 -9.87
N GLN A 692 1.96 -19.60 -8.70
CA GLN A 692 2.48 -18.29 -8.31
C GLN A 692 3.15 -18.37 -6.95
N SER A 693 4.32 -17.77 -6.83
CA SER A 693 5.05 -17.68 -5.57
C SER A 693 5.76 -16.34 -5.44
N PHE A 694 5.87 -15.83 -4.21
CA PHE A 694 6.80 -14.74 -3.92
C PHE A 694 8.21 -15.30 -3.76
N VAL A 695 9.21 -14.52 -4.16
CA VAL A 695 10.63 -14.80 -3.95
C VAL A 695 11.09 -13.97 -2.76
N ARG A 696 11.37 -14.61 -1.62
CA ARG A 696 11.90 -13.90 -0.45
C ARG A 696 13.31 -13.39 -0.72
N GLN A 697 13.56 -12.16 -0.29
CA GLN A 697 14.89 -11.58 -0.26
C GLN A 697 15.57 -11.88 1.07
N ASP A 698 16.90 -11.86 1.06
CA ASP A 698 17.66 -11.91 2.31
C ASP A 698 17.41 -10.62 3.09
N SER A 699 17.36 -10.73 4.41
CA SER A 699 17.40 -9.54 5.24
C SER A 699 18.81 -8.96 5.18
N PRO A 700 18.96 -7.63 5.12
CA PRO A 700 20.28 -7.02 5.17
C PRO A 700 20.97 -7.43 6.47
N VAL A 701 22.26 -7.75 6.35
CA VAL A 701 23.09 -8.00 7.51
C VAL A 701 23.74 -6.69 7.93
N VAL A 702 24.01 -6.56 9.22
CA VAL A 702 24.73 -5.41 9.74
C VAL A 702 26.19 -5.56 9.30
N GLU A 703 26.65 -4.66 8.43
CA GLU A 703 28.05 -4.58 8.03
C GLU A 703 28.75 -3.44 8.78
N ILE A 704 30.06 -3.59 9.03
CA ILE A 704 30.83 -2.57 9.75
C ILE A 704 30.95 -1.27 8.96
N ASP A 705 31.06 -1.36 7.63
CA ASP A 705 31.16 -0.20 6.74
C ASP A 705 29.90 0.67 6.81
N ASP A 706 28.71 0.06 6.91
CA ASP A 706 27.44 0.78 7.05
C ASP A 706 27.38 1.55 8.36
N ILE A 707 27.91 0.96 9.45
CA ILE A 707 28.00 1.62 10.75
C ILE A 707 28.97 2.78 10.67
N GLN A 708 30.18 2.56 10.16
CA GLN A 708 31.23 3.58 10.08
C GLN A 708 30.86 4.75 9.17
N ALA A 709 30.12 4.48 8.09
CA ALA A 709 29.59 5.52 7.21
C ALA A 709 28.57 6.44 7.91
N LYS A 710 27.87 5.94 8.94
CA LYS A 710 26.89 6.71 9.73
C LYS A 710 27.50 7.32 10.98
N LEU A 711 28.36 6.58 11.66
CA LEU A 711 29.01 6.95 12.90
C LEU A 711 30.43 6.35 12.89
N PRO A 712 31.46 7.14 12.53
CA PRO A 712 32.84 6.68 12.50
C PRO A 712 33.30 6.11 13.84
N ASN A 713 34.29 5.21 13.82
CA ASN A 713 34.88 4.68 15.04
C ASN A 713 35.37 5.80 15.97
N SER A 714 35.17 5.61 17.26
CA SER A 714 35.52 6.57 18.30
C SER A 714 35.81 5.85 19.62
N GLU A 715 36.33 6.59 20.61
CA GLU A 715 36.53 6.12 21.99
C GLU A 715 35.59 6.83 22.99
N LEU A 716 34.55 7.53 22.53
CA LEU A 716 33.63 8.29 23.40
C LEU A 716 32.93 7.43 24.47
N LEU A 717 32.72 6.14 24.21
CA LEU A 717 32.12 5.19 25.15
C LEU A 717 33.16 4.22 25.73
N LYS A 718 34.46 4.54 25.63
CA LYS A 718 35.52 3.71 26.19
C LYS A 718 35.37 3.56 27.71
N GLY A 719 35.53 2.31 28.18
CA GLY A 719 35.34 1.95 29.58
C GLY A 719 33.86 1.87 30.03
N LYS A 720 32.90 2.05 29.11
CA LYS A 720 31.48 1.81 29.36
C LYS A 720 31.09 0.38 29.04
N VAL A 721 30.11 -0.14 29.76
CA VAL A 721 29.61 -1.51 29.60
C VAL A 721 28.11 -1.51 29.28
N ALA A 722 27.72 -2.23 28.24
CA ALA A 722 26.33 -2.35 27.80
C ALA A 722 25.83 -3.80 27.83
N LEU A 723 24.57 -4.01 28.20
CA LEU A 723 23.84 -5.24 27.95
C LEU A 723 22.78 -4.98 26.87
N VAL A 724 22.88 -5.67 25.74
CA VAL A 724 21.90 -5.57 24.64
C VAL A 724 21.16 -6.90 24.50
N THR A 725 19.84 -6.88 24.66
CA THR A 725 19.01 -8.09 24.58
C THR A 725 18.53 -8.37 23.15
N GLY A 726 18.58 -9.62 22.71
CA GLY A 726 18.25 -9.98 21.32
C GLY A 726 19.26 -9.42 20.31
N ALA A 727 20.55 -9.48 20.63
CA ALA A 727 21.64 -8.86 19.88
C ALA A 727 22.15 -9.68 18.68
N SER A 728 21.64 -10.89 18.44
CA SER A 728 22.17 -11.75 17.36
C SER A 728 21.80 -11.34 15.94
N ARG A 729 20.87 -10.38 15.76
CA ARG A 729 20.38 -9.92 14.45
C ARG A 729 19.61 -8.59 14.52
N GLY A 730 19.31 -8.02 13.36
CA GLY A 730 18.41 -6.87 13.20
C GLY A 730 18.85 -5.64 14.03
N LEU A 731 17.90 -4.96 14.66
CA LEU A 731 18.18 -3.77 15.46
C LEU A 731 19.11 -4.05 16.65
N GLY A 732 18.96 -5.20 17.32
CA GLY A 732 19.82 -5.55 18.46
C GLY A 732 21.28 -5.70 18.06
N ALA A 733 21.56 -6.38 16.94
CA ALA A 733 22.91 -6.48 16.38
C ALA A 733 23.46 -5.11 15.99
N ALA A 734 22.64 -4.27 15.34
CA ALA A 734 23.05 -2.93 14.94
C ALA A 734 23.41 -2.06 16.16
N ILE A 735 22.62 -2.11 17.23
CA ILE A 735 22.92 -1.39 18.48
C ILE A 735 24.20 -1.92 19.12
N ALA A 736 24.35 -3.24 19.26
CA ALA A 736 25.54 -3.83 19.86
C ALA A 736 26.82 -3.47 19.09
N ALA A 737 26.79 -3.60 17.76
CA ALA A 737 27.90 -3.23 16.89
C ALA A 737 28.21 -1.73 16.96
N THR A 738 27.18 -0.87 16.91
CA THR A 738 27.38 0.58 17.00
C THR A 738 28.00 0.96 18.36
N LEU A 739 27.53 0.43 19.48
CA LEU A 739 28.13 0.71 20.79
C LEU A 739 29.59 0.24 20.87
N ALA A 740 29.89 -0.95 20.37
CA ALA A 740 31.27 -1.45 20.33
C ALA A 740 32.18 -0.61 19.42
N SER A 741 31.66 -0.10 18.29
CA SER A 741 32.41 0.81 17.40
C SER A 741 32.84 2.13 18.08
N GLN A 742 32.14 2.51 19.15
CA GLN A 742 32.42 3.72 19.94
C GLN A 742 33.25 3.43 21.21
N GLY A 743 33.79 2.21 21.37
CA GLY A 743 34.66 1.82 22.49
C GLY A 743 33.95 1.11 23.66
N CYS A 744 32.65 0.84 23.55
CA CYS A 744 31.90 0.17 24.63
C CYS A 744 32.21 -1.34 24.67
N ALA A 745 32.34 -1.91 25.87
CA ALA A 745 32.22 -3.36 26.05
C ALA A 745 30.74 -3.74 26.05
N VAL A 746 30.34 -4.74 25.25
CA VAL A 746 28.93 -5.11 25.07
C VAL A 746 28.71 -6.58 25.37
N ALA A 747 27.93 -6.86 26.41
CA ALA A 747 27.28 -8.14 26.62
C ALA A 747 26.09 -8.29 25.65
N ALA A 748 26.29 -9.05 24.58
CA ALA A 748 25.31 -9.32 23.54
C ALA A 748 24.52 -10.60 23.87
N ASN A 749 23.31 -10.42 24.42
CA ASN A 749 22.44 -11.55 24.74
C ASN A 749 21.67 -12.05 23.51
N PHE A 750 21.53 -13.37 23.38
CA PHE A 750 20.71 -14.02 22.37
C PHE A 750 20.12 -15.36 22.85
N LEU A 751 19.05 -15.84 22.23
CA LEU A 751 18.36 -17.06 22.67
C LEU A 751 18.86 -18.35 22.01
N LYS A 752 18.85 -18.44 20.67
CA LYS A 752 19.18 -19.70 19.93
C LYS A 752 20.12 -19.54 18.71
N SER A 753 20.54 -18.32 18.36
CA SER A 753 21.16 -18.03 17.05
C SER A 753 22.68 -17.85 17.16
N ASP A 754 23.41 -18.95 17.27
CA ASP A 754 24.87 -18.94 17.43
C ASP A 754 25.57 -18.27 16.24
N ALA A 755 25.22 -18.62 15.00
CA ALA A 755 25.88 -18.08 13.80
C ALA A 755 25.78 -16.55 13.65
N GLY A 756 24.63 -15.95 14.01
CA GLY A 756 24.47 -14.48 13.95
C GLY A 756 25.23 -13.77 15.07
N ALA A 757 25.30 -14.39 16.24
CA ALA A 757 26.06 -13.89 17.38
C ALA A 757 27.57 -13.98 17.12
N GLU A 758 28.05 -15.12 16.61
CA GLU A 758 29.46 -15.30 16.24
C GLU A 758 29.87 -14.34 15.12
N ARG A 759 29.03 -14.15 14.10
CA ARG A 759 29.28 -13.14 13.06
C ARG A 759 29.40 -11.74 13.67
N LEU A 760 28.52 -11.34 14.59
CA LEU A 760 28.62 -10.05 15.27
C LEU A 760 29.96 -9.92 16.01
N LYS A 761 30.42 -10.97 16.69
CA LYS A 761 31.71 -10.96 17.38
C LYS A 761 32.89 -10.86 16.41
N GLU A 762 32.82 -11.57 15.28
CA GLU A 762 33.83 -11.57 14.23
C GLU A 762 33.97 -10.18 13.56
N ILE A 763 32.86 -9.57 13.12
CA ILE A 763 32.90 -8.25 12.46
C ILE A 763 33.41 -7.15 13.41
N MET A 764 33.20 -7.31 14.72
CA MET A 764 33.64 -6.35 15.73
C MET A 764 35.02 -6.67 16.32
N SER A 765 35.75 -7.66 15.79
CA SER A 765 37.07 -8.06 16.30
C SER A 765 38.12 -6.94 16.27
N HIS A 766 37.98 -5.97 15.37
CA HIS A 766 38.84 -4.79 15.23
C HIS A 766 38.18 -3.49 15.71
N ALA A 767 37.04 -3.58 16.39
CA ALA A 767 36.38 -2.42 16.97
C ALA A 767 37.18 -1.89 18.18
N PRO A 768 37.05 -0.60 18.53
CA PRO A 768 37.63 -0.06 19.77
C PRO A 768 37.06 -0.70 21.04
N GLY A 769 35.84 -1.26 20.98
CA GLY A 769 35.17 -1.97 22.06
C GLY A 769 35.23 -3.49 21.92
N GLU A 770 34.54 -4.21 22.81
CA GLU A 770 34.52 -5.68 22.83
C GLU A 770 33.08 -6.21 22.76
N ILE A 771 32.87 -7.35 22.08
CA ILE A 771 31.60 -8.10 22.12
C ILE A 771 31.78 -9.39 22.95
N PHE A 772 31.02 -9.50 24.04
CA PHE A 772 30.85 -10.72 24.83
C PHE A 772 29.49 -11.36 24.54
N LEU A 773 29.51 -12.60 24.05
CA LEU A 773 28.30 -13.33 23.69
C LEU A 773 27.73 -14.07 24.91
N SER A 774 26.42 -13.91 25.17
CA SER A 774 25.74 -14.63 26.26
C SER A 774 24.43 -15.26 25.79
N GLN A 775 24.43 -16.58 25.70
CA GLN A 775 23.27 -17.36 25.24
C GLN A 775 22.33 -17.70 26.40
N GLY A 776 21.07 -17.30 26.27
CA GLY A 776 19.99 -17.74 27.17
C GLY A 776 18.74 -16.86 27.09
N ASP A 777 17.69 -17.28 27.81
CA ASP A 777 16.40 -16.61 27.81
C ASP A 777 16.40 -15.42 28.78
N ILE A 778 16.39 -14.21 28.23
CA ILE A 778 16.33 -12.98 29.03
C ILE A 778 14.98 -12.78 29.73
N GLY A 779 13.94 -13.52 29.34
CA GLY A 779 12.67 -13.58 30.08
C GLY A 779 12.72 -14.49 31.32
N ASP A 780 13.82 -15.20 31.56
CA ASP A 780 14.04 -16.02 32.75
C ASP A 780 14.86 -15.27 33.80
N LEU A 781 14.37 -15.27 35.04
CA LEU A 781 15.02 -14.58 36.15
C LEU A 781 16.34 -15.23 36.56
N GLY A 782 16.42 -16.58 36.49
CA GLY A 782 17.64 -17.32 36.80
C GLY A 782 18.77 -16.96 35.85
N PHE A 783 18.45 -16.92 34.55
CA PHE A 783 19.39 -16.48 33.53
C PHE A 783 19.80 -15.01 33.69
N CYS A 784 18.86 -14.10 33.99
CA CYS A 784 19.19 -12.70 34.25
C CYS A 784 20.20 -12.54 35.41
N LYS A 785 20.06 -13.33 36.48
CA LYS A 785 21.03 -13.35 37.60
C LYS A 785 22.39 -13.91 37.17
N LYS A 786 22.39 -14.98 36.36
CA LYS A 786 23.63 -15.56 35.82
C LYS A 786 24.40 -14.54 34.97
N ILE A 787 23.76 -13.92 33.98
CA ILE A 787 24.43 -12.93 33.11
C ILE A 787 24.84 -11.67 33.90
N LYS A 788 24.14 -11.31 34.97
CA LYS A 788 24.61 -10.26 35.90
C LYS A 788 25.95 -10.64 36.54
N HIS A 789 26.09 -11.86 37.03
CA HIS A 789 27.35 -12.35 37.60
C HIS A 789 28.47 -12.33 36.55
N ASP A 790 28.20 -12.84 35.34
CA ASP A 790 29.17 -12.83 34.24
C ASP A 790 29.65 -11.40 33.88
N ILE A 791 28.73 -10.42 33.88
CA ILE A 791 29.07 -9.00 33.62
C ILE A 791 29.88 -8.41 34.78
N ILE A 792 29.55 -8.69 36.03
CA ILE A 792 30.28 -8.21 37.20
C ILE A 792 31.69 -8.79 37.21
N ASP A 793 31.83 -10.11 37.04
CA ASP A 793 33.11 -10.80 37.10
C ASP A 793 34.05 -10.31 35.98
N LYS A 794 33.50 -10.03 34.79
CA LYS A 794 34.29 -9.62 33.63
C LYS A 794 34.58 -8.12 33.58
N TYR A 795 33.61 -7.28 33.94
CA TYR A 795 33.69 -5.83 33.71
C TYR A 795 33.50 -4.97 34.97
N GLY A 796 32.97 -5.54 36.06
CA GLY A 796 32.75 -4.86 37.35
C GLY A 796 31.67 -3.78 37.34
N ARG A 797 31.05 -3.47 36.20
CA ARG A 797 30.09 -2.36 36.04
C ARG A 797 29.09 -2.61 34.90
N LEU A 798 27.99 -1.86 34.93
CA LEU A 798 27.03 -1.77 33.83
C LEU A 798 26.59 -0.32 33.67
N ASP A 799 26.77 0.23 32.49
CA ASP A 799 26.39 1.60 32.17
C ASP A 799 25.10 1.66 31.35
N PHE A 800 24.87 0.73 30.43
CA PHE A 800 23.69 0.75 29.54
C PHE A 800 22.93 -0.59 29.57
N LEU A 801 21.62 -0.55 29.81
CA LEU A 801 20.72 -1.68 29.58
C LEU A 801 19.83 -1.38 28.38
N VAL A 802 19.92 -2.18 27.33
CA VAL A 802 19.08 -2.05 26.13
C VAL A 802 18.15 -3.26 26.01
N CYS A 803 16.89 -3.07 26.41
CA CYS A 803 15.84 -4.08 26.25
C CYS A 803 15.23 -4.01 24.85
N ASN A 804 15.73 -4.87 23.97
CA ASN A 804 15.32 -4.94 22.55
C ASN A 804 14.58 -6.25 22.20
N ALA A 805 14.84 -7.35 22.92
CA ALA A 805 14.27 -8.65 22.63
C ALA A 805 12.72 -8.64 22.62
N ILE A 806 12.12 -9.31 21.63
CA ILE A 806 10.68 -9.56 21.55
C ILE A 806 10.39 -10.98 21.04
N PRO A 807 9.21 -11.56 21.36
CA PRO A 807 8.74 -12.77 20.73
C PRO A 807 8.47 -12.57 19.23
N PRO A 808 8.42 -13.65 18.42
CA PRO A 808 8.01 -13.59 17.01
C PRO A 808 6.66 -12.88 16.83
N LEU A 809 6.58 -11.97 15.88
CA LEU A 809 5.41 -11.13 15.66
C LEU A 809 4.56 -11.67 14.51
N LEU A 810 3.35 -12.12 14.83
CA LEU A 810 2.36 -12.57 13.85
C LEU A 810 1.05 -11.82 14.05
N PRO A 811 0.26 -11.54 13.00
CA PRO A 811 -0.99 -10.82 13.18
C PRO A 811 -2.01 -11.63 14.02
N LEU A 812 -2.52 -11.04 15.10
CA LEU A 812 -3.52 -11.62 16.01
C LEU A 812 -4.64 -10.58 16.22
N PRO A 813 -5.64 -10.51 15.33
CA PRO A 813 -6.75 -9.56 15.48
C PRO A 813 -7.49 -9.80 16.81
N LEU A 814 -8.10 -8.77 17.39
CA LEU A 814 -8.79 -8.87 18.68
C LEU A 814 -10.11 -9.65 18.55
N GLU A 815 -10.07 -10.96 18.79
CA GLU A 815 -11.18 -11.90 18.60
C GLU A 815 -11.12 -13.07 19.60
N HIS A 816 -12.22 -13.81 19.77
CA HIS A 816 -12.28 -14.92 20.72
C HIS A 816 -11.20 -16.00 20.48
N GLY A 817 -10.99 -16.40 19.21
CA GLY A 817 -10.02 -17.46 18.85
C GLY A 817 -8.54 -17.05 18.95
N THR A 818 -8.26 -15.77 19.20
CA THR A 818 -6.89 -15.23 19.30
C THR A 818 -6.57 -14.72 20.70
N ALA A 819 -7.57 -14.52 21.57
CA ALA A 819 -7.42 -13.92 22.90
C ALA A 819 -6.33 -14.60 23.77
N GLY A 820 -6.31 -15.93 23.84
CA GLY A 820 -5.29 -16.65 24.60
C GLY A 820 -3.86 -16.39 24.09
N ARG A 821 -3.68 -16.37 22.76
CA ARG A 821 -2.38 -16.05 22.12
C ARG A 821 -1.98 -14.59 22.31
N ILE A 822 -2.96 -13.67 22.32
CA ILE A 822 -2.72 -12.24 22.63
C ILE A 822 -2.17 -12.12 24.05
N ASN A 823 -2.83 -12.73 25.04
CA ASN A 823 -2.38 -12.68 26.43
C ASN A 823 -0.99 -13.27 26.61
N GLU A 824 -0.72 -14.42 25.98
CA GLU A 824 0.58 -15.07 26.07
C GLU A 824 1.69 -14.22 25.43
N TYR A 825 1.44 -13.59 24.28
CA TYR A 825 2.40 -12.68 23.68
C TYR A 825 2.72 -11.49 24.59
N VAL A 826 1.69 -10.86 25.16
CA VAL A 826 1.88 -9.72 26.08
C VAL A 826 2.70 -10.16 27.29
N ARG A 827 2.37 -11.30 27.89
CA ARG A 827 3.11 -11.87 29.04
C ARG A 827 4.58 -12.11 28.70
N GLN A 828 4.87 -12.78 27.58
CA GLN A 828 6.23 -13.08 27.15
C GLN A 828 7.02 -11.80 26.83
N SER A 829 6.45 -10.89 26.05
CA SER A 829 7.12 -9.65 25.67
C SER A 829 7.37 -8.73 26.87
N PHE A 830 6.45 -8.70 27.84
CA PHE A 830 6.63 -7.96 29.07
C PHE A 830 7.77 -8.55 29.91
N ALA A 831 7.81 -9.88 30.09
CA ALA A 831 8.85 -10.57 30.83
C ALA A 831 10.26 -10.29 30.27
N MET A 832 10.42 -10.27 28.94
CA MET A 832 11.70 -9.97 28.27
C MET A 832 12.26 -8.57 28.55
N ALA A 833 11.45 -7.64 29.07
CA ALA A 833 11.89 -6.33 29.53
C ALA A 833 11.90 -6.23 31.07
N SER A 834 10.86 -6.72 31.74
CA SER A 834 10.72 -6.60 33.19
C SER A 834 11.78 -7.40 33.95
N MET A 835 12.12 -8.60 33.49
CA MET A 835 13.12 -9.46 34.16
C MET A 835 14.51 -8.84 34.16
N PRO A 836 15.10 -8.41 33.03
CA PRO A 836 16.39 -7.73 33.07
C PRO A 836 16.32 -6.43 33.86
N MET A 837 15.27 -5.61 33.71
CA MET A 837 15.13 -4.39 34.52
C MET A 837 15.14 -4.69 36.02
N SER A 838 14.43 -5.73 36.47
CA SER A 838 14.39 -6.11 37.89
C SER A 838 15.74 -6.50 38.49
N VAL A 839 16.69 -6.92 37.64
CA VAL A 839 18.03 -7.40 38.07
C VAL A 839 19.10 -6.30 37.94
N PHE A 840 18.96 -5.42 36.95
CA PHE A 840 20.02 -4.50 36.53
C PHE A 840 19.81 -3.03 36.91
N LEU A 841 18.59 -2.58 37.26
CA LEU A 841 18.35 -1.15 37.54
C LEU A 841 19.18 -0.61 38.72
N GLU A 842 19.40 -1.41 39.76
CA GLU A 842 20.27 -1.03 40.89
C GLU A 842 21.72 -0.84 40.46
N MET A 843 22.24 -1.75 39.64
CA MET A 843 23.61 -1.69 39.11
C MET A 843 23.79 -0.49 38.15
N LEU A 844 22.76 -0.15 37.37
CA LEU A 844 22.75 1.06 36.56
C LEU A 844 22.76 2.31 37.45
N SER A 845 21.97 2.33 38.54
CA SER A 845 21.91 3.44 39.50
C SER A 845 23.28 3.73 40.10
N GLU A 846 24.01 2.72 40.58
CA GLU A 846 25.38 2.86 41.11
C GLU A 846 26.34 3.54 40.12
N ASN A 847 26.13 3.32 38.82
CA ASN A 847 26.96 3.87 37.74
C ASN A 847 26.35 5.10 37.06
N SER A 848 25.22 5.62 37.57
CA SER A 848 24.42 6.68 36.92
C SER A 848 24.14 6.36 35.44
N GLY A 849 23.76 5.12 35.13
CA GLY A 849 23.65 4.53 33.81
C GLY A 849 22.45 4.98 32.95
N TRP A 850 22.16 4.23 31.89
CA TRP A 850 21.01 4.40 31.01
C TRP A 850 20.17 3.12 30.93
N ASN A 851 18.85 3.30 31.03
CA ASN A 851 17.85 2.28 30.77
C ASN A 851 17.15 2.59 29.44
N VAL A 852 17.32 1.74 28.43
CA VAL A 852 16.83 1.94 27.07
C VAL A 852 15.82 0.86 26.73
N LEU A 853 14.59 1.27 26.40
CA LEU A 853 13.50 0.38 26.03
C LEU A 853 13.14 0.59 24.56
N ILE A 854 13.24 -0.49 23.77
CA ILE A 854 12.78 -0.46 22.38
C ILE A 854 11.26 -0.66 22.36
N SER A 855 10.53 0.41 22.08
CA SER A 855 9.10 0.46 21.80
C SER A 855 8.87 0.35 20.28
N SER A 856 7.87 1.06 19.73
CA SER A 856 7.57 1.11 18.30
C SER A 856 6.71 2.32 17.96
N ALA A 857 6.87 2.90 16.77
CA ALA A 857 5.93 3.88 16.23
C ALA A 857 4.47 3.36 16.13
N ALA A 858 4.28 2.03 16.12
CA ALA A 858 2.95 1.41 16.13
C ALA A 858 2.10 1.76 17.38
N VAL A 859 2.71 2.23 18.48
CA VAL A 859 1.95 2.73 19.64
C VAL A 859 1.24 4.05 19.33
N GLN A 860 1.77 4.86 18.40
CA GLN A 860 1.14 6.12 17.99
C GLN A 860 -0.03 5.88 17.04
N ILE A 861 0.07 4.88 16.17
CA ILE A 861 -0.99 4.49 15.22
C ILE A 861 -1.14 2.97 15.27
N ALA A 862 -2.07 2.49 16.09
CA ALA A 862 -2.26 1.07 16.37
C ALA A 862 -2.84 0.31 15.16
N PRO A 863 -2.13 -0.69 14.59
CA PRO A 863 -2.67 -1.53 13.52
C PRO A 863 -3.74 -2.48 14.06
N ALA A 864 -4.86 -2.62 13.34
CA ALA A 864 -6.01 -3.43 13.79
C ALA A 864 -5.68 -4.91 14.06
N ASN A 865 -4.67 -5.45 13.37
CA ASN A 865 -4.30 -6.85 13.50
C ASN A 865 -3.25 -7.10 14.60
N TRP A 866 -2.68 -6.05 15.20
CA TRP A 866 -1.53 -6.15 16.12
C TRP A 866 -1.83 -5.61 17.55
N PRO A 867 -3.01 -5.89 18.15
CA PRO A 867 -3.35 -5.40 19.48
C PRO A 867 -2.38 -5.91 20.56
N HIS A 868 -1.95 -7.17 20.48
CA HIS A 868 -0.97 -7.78 21.39
C HIS A 868 0.37 -7.04 21.40
N TYR A 869 0.88 -6.67 20.22
CA TYR A 869 2.14 -5.96 20.09
C TYR A 869 2.06 -4.55 20.66
N VAL A 870 1.01 -3.80 20.28
CA VAL A 870 0.79 -2.43 20.79
C VAL A 870 0.60 -2.44 22.30
N SER A 871 -0.21 -3.36 22.84
CA SER A 871 -0.40 -3.52 24.29
C SER A 871 0.90 -3.85 25.02
N ALA A 872 1.71 -4.77 24.49
CA ALA A 872 3.00 -5.11 25.07
C ALA A 872 3.96 -3.91 25.08
N LYS A 873 4.03 -3.15 23.98
CA LYS A 873 4.88 -1.96 23.89
C LYS A 873 4.43 -0.85 24.84
N TYR A 874 3.13 -0.58 24.96
CA TYR A 874 2.63 0.34 25.99
C TYR A 874 2.96 -0.12 27.41
N ALA A 875 2.86 -1.42 27.71
CA ALA A 875 3.23 -1.95 29.02
C ALA A 875 4.74 -1.74 29.32
N ILE A 876 5.60 -1.93 28.32
CA ILE A 876 7.04 -1.66 28.42
C ILE A 876 7.33 -0.15 28.61
N GLU A 877 6.61 0.73 27.92
CA GLU A 877 6.73 2.18 28.14
C GLU A 877 6.30 2.57 29.57
N GLY A 878 5.28 1.90 30.11
CA GLY A 878 4.89 2.04 31.51
C GLY A 878 6.02 1.64 32.47
N LEU A 879 6.68 0.51 32.22
CA LEU A 879 7.85 0.06 33.00
C LEU A 879 8.98 1.10 32.98
N ALA A 880 9.29 1.68 31.82
CA ALA A 880 10.32 2.70 31.70
C ALA A 880 10.03 3.92 32.59
N ARG A 881 8.76 4.36 32.64
CA ARG A 881 8.32 5.49 33.47
C ARG A 881 8.40 5.17 34.96
N SER A 882 7.97 3.97 35.37
CA SER A 882 8.10 3.53 36.77
C SER A 882 9.57 3.42 37.19
N ALA A 883 10.45 2.95 36.30
CA ALA A 883 11.88 2.86 36.58
C ALA A 883 12.53 4.25 36.73
N ALA A 884 12.20 5.20 35.85
CA ALA A 884 12.68 6.58 35.96
C ALA A 884 12.20 7.26 37.26
N ASP A 885 11.00 6.92 37.73
CA ASP A 885 10.51 7.44 39.00
C ASP A 885 11.26 6.82 40.21
N GLY A 886 11.45 5.50 40.21
CA GLY A 886 12.11 4.78 41.31
C GLY A 886 13.63 4.95 41.39
N TYR A 887 14.30 5.26 40.28
CA TYR A 887 15.76 5.40 40.20
C TYR A 887 16.13 6.78 39.66
N LYS A 888 16.28 7.77 40.54
CA LYS A 888 16.43 9.19 40.16
C LYS A 888 17.77 9.57 39.52
N ASN A 889 18.76 8.68 39.55
CA ASN A 889 20.12 8.91 39.03
C ASN A 889 20.40 8.19 37.69
N ILE A 890 19.45 7.41 37.15
CA ILE A 890 19.57 6.83 35.81
C ILE A 890 18.87 7.71 34.76
N GLY A 891 19.41 7.72 33.54
CA GLY A 891 18.68 8.22 32.37
C GLY A 891 17.78 7.13 31.80
N SER A 892 16.58 7.47 31.35
CA SER A 892 15.67 6.51 30.69
C SER A 892 15.25 6.97 29.31
N ILE A 893 15.34 6.08 28.31
CA ILE A 893 14.98 6.35 26.91
C ILE A 893 13.97 5.32 26.42
N ILE A 894 12.86 5.79 25.84
CA ILE A 894 11.95 5.00 25.02
C ILE A 894 12.26 5.28 23.55
N VAL A 895 12.67 4.25 22.81
CA VAL A 895 12.95 4.34 21.37
C VAL A 895 11.74 3.82 20.59
N ARG A 896 11.14 4.64 19.73
CA ARG A 896 9.96 4.29 18.92
C ARG A 896 10.33 4.23 17.43
N PRO A 897 11.08 3.21 16.99
CA PRO A 897 11.45 3.10 15.58
C PRO A 897 10.22 2.90 14.68
N PRO A 898 10.26 3.36 13.42
CA PRO A 898 9.31 2.96 12.39
C PRO A 898 9.56 1.50 11.96
N GLY A 899 8.96 1.04 10.85
CA GLY A 899 9.31 -0.25 10.27
C GLY A 899 10.79 -0.32 9.94
N LEU A 900 11.47 -1.39 10.36
CA LEU A 900 12.92 -1.57 10.16
C LEU A 900 13.21 -2.73 9.21
N LEU A 901 14.17 -2.54 8.31
CA LEU A 901 14.57 -3.54 7.34
C LEU A 901 15.32 -4.67 8.06
N THR A 902 14.55 -5.60 8.60
CA THR A 902 14.98 -6.71 9.46
C THR A 902 14.14 -7.93 9.13
N ASP A 903 14.56 -9.11 9.58
CA ASP A 903 13.81 -10.37 9.38
C ASP A 903 12.32 -10.26 9.74
N LEU A 904 11.96 -9.43 10.73
CA LEU A 904 10.58 -9.29 11.20
C LEU A 904 9.66 -8.54 10.22
N PHE A 905 10.21 -7.66 9.38
CA PHE A 905 9.48 -6.86 8.38
C PHE A 905 9.91 -7.18 6.93
N ASN A 906 10.63 -8.29 6.72
CA ASN A 906 11.16 -8.67 5.41
C ASN A 906 10.12 -9.43 4.54
N THR A 907 8.92 -8.86 4.40
CA THR A 907 7.95 -9.27 3.38
C THR A 907 8.00 -8.31 2.18
N PRO A 908 7.60 -8.74 0.95
CA PRO A 908 7.65 -7.88 -0.24
C PRO A 908 6.91 -6.54 -0.09
N ILE A 909 5.88 -6.49 0.75
CA ILE A 909 5.05 -5.30 0.96
C ILE A 909 5.66 -4.43 2.06
N GLU A 910 6.03 -5.02 3.20
CA GLU A 910 6.42 -4.26 4.39
C GLU A 910 7.82 -3.66 4.27
N ARG A 911 8.75 -4.35 3.59
CA ARG A 911 10.14 -3.91 3.51
C ARG A 911 10.36 -2.59 2.75
N ARG A 912 9.44 -2.19 1.88
CA ARG A 912 9.60 -1.02 1.01
C ARG A 912 9.66 0.31 1.76
N ASN A 913 8.95 0.39 2.87
CA ASN A 913 8.89 1.60 3.71
C ASN A 913 9.77 1.46 4.96
N ALA A 914 10.58 0.41 5.02
CA ALA A 914 11.40 0.12 6.19
C ALA A 914 12.74 0.84 6.10
N ILE A 915 13.19 1.46 7.20
CA ILE A 915 14.49 2.13 7.26
C ILE A 915 15.57 1.15 7.73
N SER A 916 16.84 1.51 7.52
CA SER A 916 17.96 0.72 8.04
C SER A 916 17.96 0.71 9.58
N PRO A 917 18.15 -0.45 10.23
CA PRO A 917 18.34 -0.53 11.68
C PRO A 917 19.60 0.22 12.15
N VAL A 918 20.59 0.42 11.27
CA VAL A 918 21.82 1.16 11.58
C VAL A 918 21.53 2.65 11.84
N ASN A 919 20.55 3.25 11.15
CA ASN A 919 20.18 4.65 11.39
C ASN A 919 19.67 4.85 12.83
N VAL A 920 18.84 3.92 13.31
CA VAL A 920 18.32 3.94 14.68
C VAL A 920 19.43 3.71 15.70
N ALA A 921 20.31 2.75 15.42
CA ALA A 921 21.44 2.43 16.30
C ALA A 921 22.44 3.59 16.42
N ALA A 922 22.81 4.24 15.31
CA ALA A 922 23.69 5.41 15.28
C ALA A 922 23.12 6.57 16.10
N LYS A 923 21.85 6.92 15.87
CA LYS A 923 21.17 7.98 16.64
C LYS A 923 21.07 7.67 18.13
N LEU A 924 20.82 6.41 18.48
CA LEU A 924 20.82 5.98 19.88
C LEU A 924 22.22 6.13 20.50
N ALA A 925 23.28 5.69 19.81
CA ALA A 925 24.65 5.80 20.31
C ALA A 925 25.07 7.27 20.49
N GLU A 926 24.80 8.14 19.51
CA GLU A 926 25.00 9.59 19.64
C GLU A 926 24.31 10.16 20.88
N ARG A 927 23.06 9.75 21.12
CA ARG A 927 22.31 10.21 22.29
C ARG A 927 22.93 9.72 23.60
N LEU A 928 23.40 8.48 23.65
CA LEU A 928 24.00 7.90 24.85
C LEU A 928 25.33 8.56 25.26
N CYS A 929 26.03 9.19 24.30
CA CYS A 929 27.23 10.01 24.55
C CYS A 929 26.91 11.38 25.19
N GLY A 930 25.67 11.86 25.09
CA GLY A 930 25.25 13.17 25.59
C GLY A 930 24.89 13.21 27.08
N ALA A 931 24.63 14.42 27.59
CA ALA A 931 24.18 14.63 28.97
C ALA A 931 22.85 13.90 29.26
N LYS A 932 22.68 13.42 30.49
CA LYS A 932 21.46 12.73 30.97
C LYS A 932 20.46 13.74 31.54
N ASN A 933 19.18 13.39 31.51
CA ASN A 933 18.14 14.01 32.33
C ASN A 933 17.64 12.98 33.37
N PRO A 934 18.30 12.88 34.54
CA PRO A 934 17.97 11.86 35.52
C PRO A 934 16.53 11.99 36.03
N GLY A 935 15.87 10.86 36.29
CA GLY A 935 14.49 10.82 36.78
C GLY A 935 13.41 11.16 35.74
N CYS A 936 13.79 11.41 34.48
CA CYS A 936 12.88 11.67 33.36
C CYS A 936 12.97 10.55 32.30
N VAL A 937 11.90 10.40 31.52
CA VAL A 937 11.89 9.51 30.34
C VAL A 937 11.92 10.34 29.07
N GLU A 938 12.95 10.12 28.27
CA GLU A 938 13.08 10.69 26.93
C GLU A 938 12.43 9.77 25.90
N ILE A 939 11.78 10.36 24.89
CA ILE A 939 11.19 9.62 23.77
C ILE A 939 11.97 9.96 22.51
N MET A 940 12.52 8.95 21.86
CA MET A 940 13.15 9.05 20.55
C MET A 940 12.23 8.45 19.49
N ASP A 941 11.66 9.29 18.61
CA ASP A 941 10.77 8.87 17.52
C ASP A 941 11.17 9.43 16.15
N ASN A 942 12.31 10.13 16.06
CA ASN A 942 12.89 10.64 14.81
C ASN A 942 14.28 10.05 14.57
N PHE A 943 14.44 9.40 13.41
CA PHE A 943 15.67 8.72 12.97
C PHE A 943 16.07 9.10 11.53
N SER A 944 15.56 10.27 11.08
CA SER A 944 15.80 10.82 9.75
C SER A 944 17.22 11.36 9.60
#